data_AF-A0AAE5A8G1-F1
#
_entry.id   AF-A0AAE5A8G1-F1
#
_cell.length_a   1.000
_cell.length_b   1.000
_cell.length_c   1.000
_cell.angle_alpha   90.00
_cell.angle_beta   90.00
_cell.angle_gamma   90.00
#
_symmetry.space_group_name_H-M   'P 1'
#
loop_
_entity.id
_entity.type
_entity.pdbx_description
1 polymer ?
#
loop_
_entity_poly.entity_id
_entity_poly.type
_entity_poly.pdbx_seq_one_letter_code
_entity_poly.pdbx_strand_id
1 'polypeptide(L)'
;MPVGRRSSGNAGQWGSALGFVIGFAPWIVYWILVGNTGFVTAVAVAFGIALAGQVMQRARRQLWRTLEVGTVAVFALLLIAALLVDDAVLARWLQPLSNCGLFAIAAVGVLVGRPFVREYAVGSVDAATAAGGGFRYVTTAMTWVWVAAFGAMTLVSLIPPIVDGDATMRDDGDTLSIVCYWVLPYTLMGVAGLLSAIFPGWFDKTSQFLAEQSSMEPTVVAQPSPPEDLAEGSLVLDVVEDSRHDQPFAVVVHGAEPGAALTVRTTGTDLFGSQWRSEAMFVVPADGTVDVASRAPVRGDWDVADSDAPLWAMRFVSDDRVPDLFVPPAGPWNVTVDVTSAQGRVRRTVIRRAAAPGVTVTEREVDGRPALLALPAGDAPAAGWPGVVCFGGSEGGVDSQRSNLNMLASHGWAALAYSWVDESGTEPTLVDIPLERFATAVTFLRTLAQVDGDRVTAVGTSRGAEGLLAAACDGLIDVNGLVLTSPSSVSWQAIGPEGEIPETPSWTRRGRAVPWAPLPGGTLMPQLIRNAWHAHRDIAARRPSLLRLGTAYRAGLAAAPANSTLHSERVAAPLLCLTGEDDELWPSADMATALLARRAERHDEHRCFPGAGHLVRWGMFPSGAQWTGGIALGGGGIGQARAQREAIQCVLGFLSRTAATMSA
;
A
#
# COMPACT_ATOMS: atom_id res chain seq x y z
N MET A 1 -10.65 -23.24 25.52
CA MET A 1 -11.94 -23.73 24.96
C MET A 1 -11.98 -23.32 23.49
N PRO A 2 -12.10 -24.25 22.52
CA PRO A 2 -12.07 -23.86 21.12
C PRO A 2 -13.49 -23.50 20.67
N VAL A 3 -13.69 -22.24 20.27
CA VAL A 3 -14.93 -21.79 19.62
C VAL A 3 -14.79 -22.08 18.13
N GLY A 4 -15.74 -22.87 17.61
CA GLY A 4 -15.67 -23.50 16.30
C GLY A 4 -15.72 -22.52 15.12
N ARG A 5 -14.85 -22.77 14.14
CA ARG A 5 -15.04 -22.37 12.75
C ARG A 5 -16.33 -23.01 12.23
N ARG A 6 -17.34 -22.19 11.92
CA ARG A 6 -18.41 -22.61 11.01
C ARG A 6 -17.90 -22.46 9.59
N SER A 7 -17.69 -23.59 8.94
CA SER A 7 -17.59 -23.68 7.49
C SER A 7 -18.93 -23.28 6.86
N SER A 8 -19.06 -22.05 6.40
CA SER A 8 -20.10 -21.65 5.43
C SER A 8 -19.68 -22.06 4.01
N GLY A 9 -19.40 -23.35 3.82
CA GLY A 9 -19.14 -23.93 2.52
C GLY A 9 -20.44 -24.19 1.77
N ASN A 10 -20.51 -23.73 0.52
CA ASN A 10 -21.44 -24.12 -0.55
C ASN A 10 -22.92 -23.73 -0.51
N ALA A 11 -23.56 -23.28 0.57
CA ALA A 11 -25.01 -22.97 0.49
C ALA A 11 -25.32 -21.61 -0.19
N GLY A 12 -24.46 -20.61 -0.06
CA GLY A 12 -24.67 -19.26 -0.61
C GLY A 12 -24.37 -19.13 -2.11
N GLN A 13 -23.47 -19.97 -2.63
CA GLN A 13 -22.99 -19.89 -4.02
C GLN A 13 -24.03 -20.36 -5.05
N TRP A 14 -24.95 -21.26 -4.65
CA TRP A 14 -26.05 -21.74 -5.50
C TRP A 14 -27.27 -20.81 -5.46
N GLY A 15 -27.47 -20.08 -4.36
CA GLY A 15 -28.57 -19.10 -4.23
C GLY A 15 -28.39 -17.88 -5.14
N SER A 16 -27.15 -17.42 -5.35
CA SER A 16 -26.82 -16.28 -6.23
C SER A 16 -26.93 -16.64 -7.71
N ALA A 17 -26.45 -17.82 -8.12
CA ALA A 17 -26.58 -18.33 -9.49
C ALA A 17 -28.06 -18.49 -9.88
N LEU A 18 -28.90 -19.01 -8.95
CA LEU A 18 -30.33 -19.17 -9.19
C LEU A 18 -31.06 -17.82 -9.30
N GLY A 19 -30.71 -16.84 -8.46
CA GLY A 19 -31.29 -15.49 -8.52
C GLY A 19 -30.98 -14.74 -9.82
N PHE A 20 -29.76 -14.88 -10.33
CA PHE A 20 -29.32 -14.30 -11.60
C PHE A 20 -30.07 -14.92 -12.78
N VAL A 21 -30.17 -16.25 -12.84
CA VAL A 21 -30.87 -16.99 -13.91
C VAL A 21 -32.37 -16.67 -13.94
N ILE A 22 -33.00 -16.48 -12.78
CA ILE A 22 -34.43 -16.10 -12.69
C ILE A 22 -34.69 -14.73 -13.34
N GLY A 23 -33.77 -13.77 -13.22
CA GLY A 23 -33.90 -12.45 -13.86
C GLY A 23 -33.89 -12.49 -15.40
N PHE A 24 -33.25 -13.51 -15.99
CA PHE A 24 -33.20 -13.73 -17.44
C PHE A 24 -34.32 -14.64 -17.98
N ALA A 25 -35.20 -15.18 -17.13
CA ALA A 25 -36.25 -16.12 -17.57
C ALA A 25 -37.13 -15.59 -18.73
N PRO A 26 -37.62 -14.32 -18.72
CA PRO A 26 -38.37 -13.78 -19.86
C PRO A 26 -37.56 -13.76 -21.16
N TRP A 27 -36.26 -13.47 -21.09
CA TRP A 27 -35.34 -13.42 -22.23
C TRP A 27 -35.06 -14.82 -22.78
N ILE A 28 -34.83 -15.80 -21.91
CA ILE A 28 -34.61 -17.19 -22.30
C ILE A 28 -35.84 -17.74 -23.04
N VAL A 29 -37.03 -17.51 -22.49
CA VAL A 29 -38.29 -17.94 -23.13
C VAL A 29 -38.50 -17.21 -24.46
N TYR A 30 -38.26 -15.90 -24.50
CA TYR A 30 -38.30 -15.13 -25.74
C TYR A 30 -37.39 -15.71 -26.82
N TRP A 31 -36.12 -15.98 -26.51
CA TRP A 31 -35.15 -16.51 -27.47
C TRP A 31 -35.54 -17.89 -28.01
N ILE A 32 -36.14 -18.75 -27.17
CA ILE A 32 -36.68 -20.03 -27.62
C ILE A 32 -37.87 -19.83 -28.56
N LEU A 33 -38.77 -18.89 -28.25
CA LEU A 33 -40.02 -18.74 -28.99
C LEU A 33 -39.86 -17.93 -30.29
N VAL A 34 -39.00 -16.92 -30.32
CA VAL A 34 -38.93 -15.95 -31.43
C VAL A 34 -38.45 -16.60 -32.74
N GLY A 35 -37.57 -17.61 -32.65
CA GLY A 35 -37.14 -18.41 -33.80
C GLY A 35 -38.15 -19.47 -34.24
N ASN A 36 -39.10 -19.86 -33.39
CA ASN A 36 -39.94 -21.04 -33.58
C ASN A 36 -41.45 -20.78 -33.65
N THR A 37 -41.89 -19.57 -33.33
CA THR A 37 -43.32 -19.19 -33.25
C THR A 37 -43.53 -17.78 -33.81
N GLY A 38 -44.79 -17.35 -33.98
CA GLY A 38 -45.12 -15.99 -34.42
C GLY A 38 -44.56 -14.91 -33.48
N PHE A 39 -44.08 -13.79 -34.04
CA PHE A 39 -43.37 -12.75 -33.28
C PHE A 39 -44.22 -12.15 -32.16
N VAL A 40 -45.50 -11.87 -32.43
CA VAL A 40 -46.46 -11.39 -31.41
C VAL A 40 -46.57 -12.39 -30.26
N THR A 41 -46.72 -13.68 -30.56
CA THR A 41 -46.83 -14.74 -29.53
C THR A 41 -45.57 -14.83 -28.69
N ALA A 42 -44.39 -14.86 -29.32
CA ALA A 42 -43.11 -14.94 -28.64
C ALA A 42 -42.91 -13.76 -27.67
N VAL A 43 -43.17 -12.54 -28.14
CA VAL A 43 -43.00 -11.31 -27.34
C VAL A 43 -44.08 -11.17 -26.27
N ALA A 44 -45.34 -11.51 -26.56
CA ALA A 44 -46.43 -11.45 -25.59
C ALA A 44 -46.24 -12.43 -24.42
N VAL A 45 -45.77 -13.66 -24.70
CA VAL A 45 -45.45 -14.63 -23.65
C VAL A 45 -44.31 -14.12 -22.77
N ALA A 46 -43.23 -13.62 -23.37
CA ALA A 46 -42.10 -13.07 -22.62
C ALA A 46 -42.50 -11.84 -21.78
N PHE A 47 -43.31 -10.94 -22.34
CA PHE A 47 -43.87 -9.79 -21.62
C PHE A 47 -44.73 -10.23 -20.43
N GLY A 48 -45.59 -11.24 -20.63
CA GLY A 48 -46.42 -11.81 -19.57
C GLY A 48 -45.58 -12.40 -18.42
N ILE A 49 -44.51 -13.13 -18.74
CA ILE A 49 -43.57 -13.67 -17.74
C ILE A 49 -42.85 -12.54 -17.00
N ALA A 50 -42.40 -11.50 -17.70
CA ALA A 50 -41.74 -10.34 -17.08
C ALA A 50 -42.68 -9.59 -16.12
N LEU A 51 -43.95 -9.39 -16.51
CA LEU A 51 -44.97 -8.75 -15.69
C LEU A 51 -45.34 -9.60 -14.47
N ALA A 52 -45.53 -10.91 -14.66
CA ALA A 52 -45.79 -11.84 -13.57
C ALA A 52 -44.63 -11.87 -12.54
N GLY A 53 -43.39 -11.82 -13.03
CA GLY A 53 -42.19 -11.68 -12.20
C GLY A 53 -42.24 -10.41 -11.33
N GLN A 54 -42.56 -9.25 -11.92
CA GLN A 54 -42.71 -7.98 -11.20
C GLN A 54 -43.81 -8.02 -10.14
N VAL A 55 -44.99 -8.56 -10.50
CA VAL A 55 -46.12 -8.68 -9.56
C VAL A 55 -45.76 -9.59 -8.38
N MET A 56 -45.09 -10.71 -8.64
CA MET A 56 -44.66 -11.64 -7.60
C MET A 56 -43.63 -11.01 -6.66
N GLN A 57 -42.68 -10.24 -7.18
CA GLN A 57 -41.72 -9.52 -6.33
C GLN A 57 -42.38 -8.46 -5.48
N ARG A 58 -43.34 -7.73 -6.05
CA ARG A 58 -44.12 -6.72 -5.33
C ARG A 58 -44.94 -7.33 -4.20
N ALA A 59 -45.52 -8.50 -4.44
CA ALA A 59 -46.24 -9.29 -3.44
C ALA A 59 -45.30 -9.77 -2.31
N ARG A 60 -44.05 -10.11 -2.66
CA ARG A 60 -42.99 -10.48 -1.70
C ARG A 60 -42.29 -9.29 -1.04
N ARG A 61 -42.75 -8.06 -1.28
CA ARG A 61 -42.16 -6.80 -0.77
C ARG A 61 -40.66 -6.66 -1.06
N GLN A 62 -40.19 -7.21 -2.19
CA GLN A 62 -38.81 -7.06 -2.62
C GLN A 62 -38.58 -5.69 -3.28
N LEU A 63 -37.34 -5.20 -3.22
CA LEU A 63 -36.94 -3.95 -3.87
C LEU A 63 -36.94 -4.12 -5.39
N TRP A 64 -37.25 -3.03 -6.09
CA TRP A 64 -37.26 -2.98 -7.56
C TRP A 64 -35.85 -3.24 -8.08
N ARG A 65 -35.68 -4.18 -9.01
CA ARG A 65 -34.42 -4.43 -9.69
C ARG A 65 -34.43 -3.87 -11.09
N THR A 66 -33.30 -3.28 -11.46
CA THR A 66 -33.09 -2.56 -12.72
C THR A 66 -33.27 -3.49 -13.92
N LEU A 67 -32.74 -4.72 -13.87
CA LEU A 67 -32.88 -5.70 -14.94
C LEU A 67 -34.35 -6.00 -15.25
N GLU A 68 -35.16 -6.24 -14.23
CA GLU A 68 -36.53 -6.72 -14.42
C GLU A 68 -37.49 -5.60 -14.80
N VAL A 69 -37.29 -4.39 -14.27
CA VAL A 69 -38.05 -3.19 -14.66
C VAL A 69 -37.74 -2.84 -16.11
N GLY A 70 -36.45 -2.83 -16.44
CA GLY A 70 -35.98 -2.64 -17.81
C GLY A 70 -36.52 -3.70 -18.77
N THR A 71 -36.56 -4.96 -18.33
CA THR A 71 -37.10 -6.08 -19.11
C THR A 71 -38.57 -5.90 -19.45
N VAL A 72 -39.40 -5.46 -18.49
CA VAL A 72 -40.82 -5.14 -18.77
C VAL A 72 -40.93 -3.99 -19.78
N ALA A 73 -40.13 -2.93 -19.63
CA ALA A 73 -40.16 -1.80 -20.56
C ALA A 73 -39.75 -2.21 -21.98
N VAL A 74 -38.67 -2.98 -22.13
CA VAL A 74 -38.22 -3.45 -23.44
C VAL A 74 -39.25 -4.38 -24.06
N PHE A 75 -39.78 -5.37 -23.34
CA PHE A 75 -40.78 -6.26 -23.91
C PHE A 75 -42.11 -5.55 -24.23
N ALA A 76 -42.48 -4.49 -23.50
CA ALA A 76 -43.60 -3.64 -23.89
C ALA A 76 -43.35 -2.94 -25.23
N LEU A 77 -42.16 -2.37 -25.44
CA LEU A 77 -41.77 -1.73 -26.70
C LEU A 77 -41.69 -2.73 -27.86
N LEU A 78 -41.11 -3.91 -27.62
CA LEU A 78 -41.07 -4.98 -28.60
C LEU A 78 -42.47 -5.50 -28.93
N LEU A 79 -43.40 -5.54 -27.96
CA LEU A 79 -44.78 -5.97 -28.20
C LEU A 79 -45.52 -4.96 -29.07
N ILE A 80 -45.33 -3.66 -28.79
CA ILE A 80 -45.84 -2.59 -29.65
C ILE A 80 -45.28 -2.72 -31.07
N ALA A 81 -43.96 -2.95 -31.21
CA ALA A 81 -43.36 -3.17 -32.52
C ALA A 81 -43.94 -4.42 -33.21
N ALA A 82 -44.10 -5.54 -32.50
CA ALA A 82 -44.66 -6.77 -33.05
C ALA A 82 -46.12 -6.63 -33.52
N LEU A 83 -46.89 -5.71 -32.94
CA LEU A 83 -48.28 -5.44 -33.31
C LEU A 83 -48.43 -4.43 -34.46
N LEU A 84 -47.40 -3.59 -34.70
CA LEU A 84 -47.48 -2.45 -35.62
C LEU A 84 -46.59 -2.57 -36.85
N VAL A 85 -45.58 -3.44 -36.83
CA VAL A 85 -44.56 -3.56 -37.87
C VAL A 85 -44.71 -4.90 -38.60
N ASP A 86 -44.49 -4.90 -39.91
CA ASP A 86 -44.58 -6.11 -40.75
C ASP A 86 -43.57 -7.19 -40.34
N ASP A 87 -44.01 -8.45 -40.39
CA ASP A 87 -43.22 -9.63 -40.02
C ASP A 87 -41.88 -9.73 -40.78
N ALA A 88 -41.81 -9.27 -42.04
CA ALA A 88 -40.57 -9.25 -42.81
C ALA A 88 -39.52 -8.29 -42.23
N VAL A 89 -39.95 -7.16 -41.68
CA VAL A 89 -39.07 -6.20 -41.01
C VAL A 89 -38.69 -6.73 -39.63
N LEU A 90 -39.64 -7.32 -38.90
CA LEU A 90 -39.38 -7.94 -37.60
C LEU A 90 -38.38 -9.09 -37.71
N ALA A 91 -38.48 -9.93 -38.74
CA ALA A 91 -37.57 -11.06 -38.95
C ALA A 91 -36.09 -10.62 -39.12
N ARG A 92 -35.86 -9.37 -39.56
CA ARG A 92 -34.53 -8.76 -39.74
C ARG A 92 -34.04 -8.05 -38.48
N TRP A 93 -34.92 -7.30 -37.81
CA TRP A 93 -34.54 -6.31 -36.80
C TRP A 93 -34.86 -6.70 -35.36
N LEU A 94 -35.71 -7.70 -35.14
CA LEU A 94 -36.20 -8.01 -33.79
C LEU A 94 -35.08 -8.54 -32.86
N GLN A 95 -34.15 -9.34 -33.38
CA GLN A 95 -32.99 -9.80 -32.60
C GLN A 95 -32.04 -8.63 -32.23
N PRO A 96 -31.61 -7.74 -33.17
CA PRO A 96 -30.86 -6.52 -32.84
C PRO A 96 -31.55 -5.62 -31.82
N LEU A 97 -32.84 -5.37 -31.99
CA LEU A 97 -33.62 -4.52 -31.09
C LEU A 97 -33.69 -5.12 -29.68
N SER A 98 -33.87 -6.44 -29.57
CA SER A 98 -33.87 -7.13 -28.28
C SER A 98 -32.51 -7.09 -27.57
N ASN A 99 -31.41 -7.33 -28.30
CA ASN A 99 -30.04 -7.23 -27.77
C ASN A 99 -29.71 -5.78 -27.34
N CYS A 100 -30.10 -4.81 -28.15
CA CYS A 100 -29.97 -3.38 -27.85
C CYS A 100 -30.74 -3.01 -26.58
N GLY A 101 -31.93 -3.59 -26.39
CA GLY A 101 -32.70 -3.46 -25.15
C GLY A 101 -31.93 -3.95 -23.92
N LEU A 102 -31.36 -5.16 -23.95
CA LEU A 102 -30.50 -5.67 -22.87
C LEU A 102 -29.29 -4.79 -22.61
N PHE A 103 -28.62 -4.34 -23.67
CA PHE A 103 -27.50 -3.40 -23.59
C PHE A 103 -27.91 -2.09 -22.90
N ALA A 104 -29.04 -1.51 -23.30
CA ALA A 104 -29.57 -0.28 -22.73
C ALA A 104 -29.91 -0.45 -21.24
N ILE A 105 -30.55 -1.56 -20.86
CA ILE A 105 -30.85 -1.86 -19.44
C ILE A 105 -29.57 -1.90 -18.61
N ALA A 106 -28.57 -2.64 -19.07
CA ALA A 106 -27.30 -2.78 -18.34
C ALA A 106 -26.53 -1.45 -18.28
N ALA A 107 -26.45 -0.71 -19.39
CA ALA A 107 -25.74 0.56 -19.48
C ALA A 107 -26.42 1.65 -18.62
N VAL A 108 -27.74 1.80 -18.73
CA VAL A 108 -28.51 2.75 -17.90
C VAL A 108 -28.42 2.40 -16.42
N GLY A 109 -28.44 1.11 -16.07
CA GLY A 109 -28.23 0.66 -14.70
C GLY A 109 -26.90 1.15 -14.12
N VAL A 110 -25.81 1.04 -14.89
CA VAL A 110 -24.52 1.59 -14.47
C VAL A 110 -24.56 3.12 -14.37
N LEU A 111 -25.12 3.81 -15.37
CA LEU A 111 -25.17 5.28 -15.42
C LEU A 111 -25.98 5.90 -14.28
N VAL A 112 -27.04 5.23 -13.82
CA VAL A 112 -27.89 5.66 -12.70
C VAL A 112 -27.32 5.18 -11.34
N GLY A 113 -26.14 4.55 -11.34
CA GLY A 113 -25.49 4.07 -10.11
C GLY A 113 -26.10 2.80 -9.52
N ARG A 114 -26.93 2.09 -10.29
CA ARG A 114 -27.64 0.85 -9.93
C ARG A 114 -27.22 -0.32 -10.84
N PRO A 115 -25.96 -0.78 -10.77
CA PRO A 115 -25.49 -1.92 -11.55
C PRO A 115 -26.30 -3.17 -11.18
N PHE A 116 -26.94 -3.82 -12.16
CA PHE A 116 -27.88 -4.89 -11.87
C PHE A 116 -27.22 -6.08 -11.16
N VAL A 117 -25.96 -6.43 -11.48
CA VAL A 117 -25.23 -7.51 -10.79
C VAL A 117 -25.17 -7.27 -9.29
N ARG A 118 -25.01 -6.01 -8.85
CA ARG A 118 -25.00 -5.64 -7.43
C ARG A 118 -26.34 -5.93 -6.76
N GLU A 119 -27.45 -5.63 -7.43
CA GLU A 119 -28.80 -5.83 -6.88
C GLU A 119 -29.13 -7.32 -6.62
N TYR A 120 -28.51 -8.23 -7.39
CA TYR A 120 -28.58 -9.67 -7.13
C TYR A 120 -27.54 -10.12 -6.10
N ALA A 121 -26.32 -9.58 -6.14
CA ALA A 121 -25.23 -9.99 -5.26
C ALA A 121 -25.40 -9.53 -3.80
N VAL A 122 -26.07 -8.40 -3.53
CA VAL A 122 -26.29 -7.89 -2.16
C VAL A 122 -27.01 -8.92 -1.29
N GLY A 123 -27.92 -9.72 -1.85
CA GLY A 123 -28.64 -10.76 -1.11
C GLY A 123 -27.79 -11.99 -0.75
N SER A 124 -26.55 -12.07 -1.24
CA SER A 124 -25.65 -13.21 -1.03
C SER A 124 -24.52 -12.95 -0.03
N VAL A 125 -24.41 -11.71 0.47
CA VAL A 125 -23.39 -11.27 1.42
C VAL A 125 -24.05 -10.56 2.61
N ASP A 126 -23.31 -10.42 3.71
CA ASP A 126 -23.78 -9.65 4.88
C ASP A 126 -23.79 -8.13 4.59
N ALA A 127 -24.41 -7.37 5.49
CA ALA A 127 -24.60 -5.92 5.31
C ALA A 127 -23.28 -5.13 5.29
N ALA A 128 -22.25 -5.57 6.04
CA ALA A 128 -20.96 -4.88 6.07
C ALA A 128 -20.22 -5.09 4.75
N THR A 129 -20.17 -6.34 4.26
CA THR A 129 -19.60 -6.66 2.93
C THR A 129 -20.34 -5.93 1.81
N ALA A 130 -21.67 -5.90 1.84
CA ALA A 130 -22.49 -5.19 0.84
C ALA A 130 -22.24 -3.67 0.83
N ALA A 131 -21.95 -3.09 2.00
CA ALA A 131 -21.62 -1.67 2.14
C ALA A 131 -20.20 -1.36 1.65
N GLY A 132 -19.29 -2.34 1.63
CA GLY A 132 -17.88 -2.17 1.27
C GLY A 132 -17.65 -1.60 -0.13
N GLY A 133 -16.69 -0.67 -0.24
CA GLY A 133 -16.30 -0.07 -1.51
C GLY A 133 -15.77 -1.09 -2.53
N GLY A 134 -15.07 -2.13 -2.07
CA GLY A 134 -14.55 -3.20 -2.91
C GLY A 134 -15.67 -4.01 -3.58
N PHE A 135 -16.69 -4.40 -2.81
CA PHE A 135 -17.87 -5.09 -3.33
C PHE A 135 -18.62 -4.24 -4.37
N ARG A 136 -18.79 -2.94 -4.11
CA ARG A 136 -19.40 -2.00 -5.07
C ARG A 136 -18.60 -1.95 -6.38
N TYR A 137 -17.27 -1.88 -6.31
CA TYR A 137 -16.41 -1.86 -7.49
C TYR A 137 -16.51 -3.17 -8.28
N VAL A 138 -16.35 -4.33 -7.63
CA VAL A 138 -16.37 -5.64 -8.29
C VAL A 138 -17.71 -5.87 -8.99
N THR A 139 -18.83 -5.60 -8.31
CA THR A 139 -20.16 -5.75 -8.90
C THR A 139 -20.42 -4.78 -10.07
N THR A 140 -19.86 -3.55 -10.02
CA THR A 140 -19.88 -2.62 -11.15
C THR A 140 -19.03 -3.13 -12.31
N ALA A 141 -17.82 -3.63 -12.05
CA ALA A 141 -16.94 -4.18 -13.08
C ALA A 141 -17.58 -5.40 -13.78
N MET A 142 -18.18 -6.31 -13.01
CA MET A 142 -18.96 -7.43 -13.57
C MET A 142 -20.12 -6.93 -14.42
N THR A 143 -20.82 -5.86 -13.99
CA THR A 143 -21.88 -5.27 -14.81
C THR A 143 -21.33 -4.70 -16.11
N TRP A 144 -20.15 -4.09 -16.12
CA TRP A 144 -19.48 -3.65 -17.36
C TRP A 144 -19.11 -4.81 -18.28
N VAL A 145 -18.75 -5.98 -17.76
CA VAL A 145 -18.57 -7.21 -18.58
C VAL A 145 -19.88 -7.55 -19.30
N TRP A 146 -21.02 -7.48 -18.60
CA TRP A 146 -22.34 -7.69 -19.21
C TRP A 146 -22.72 -6.60 -20.21
N VAL A 147 -22.42 -5.33 -19.94
CA VAL A 147 -22.61 -4.22 -20.89
C VAL A 147 -21.80 -4.47 -22.17
N ALA A 148 -20.54 -4.87 -22.05
CA ALA A 148 -19.69 -5.19 -23.19
C ALA A 148 -20.22 -6.40 -23.98
N ALA A 149 -20.66 -7.46 -23.28
CA ALA A 149 -21.25 -8.63 -23.91
C ALA A 149 -22.53 -8.27 -24.68
N PHE A 150 -23.48 -7.56 -24.07
CA PHE A 150 -24.72 -7.14 -24.74
C PHE A 150 -24.47 -6.15 -25.88
N GLY A 151 -23.48 -5.26 -25.74
CA GLY A 151 -23.05 -4.37 -26.81
C GLY A 151 -22.49 -5.15 -28.01
N ALA A 152 -21.61 -6.12 -27.76
CA ALA A 152 -21.07 -7.00 -28.80
C ALA A 152 -22.17 -7.88 -29.43
N MET A 153 -23.10 -8.42 -28.64
CA MET A 153 -24.28 -9.14 -29.14
C MET A 153 -25.10 -8.27 -30.10
N THR A 154 -25.32 -7.00 -29.71
CA THR A 154 -26.06 -6.03 -30.54
C THR A 154 -25.34 -5.80 -31.86
N LEU A 155 -24.04 -5.47 -31.82
CA LEU A 155 -23.23 -5.23 -33.02
C LEU A 155 -23.19 -6.44 -33.94
N VAL A 156 -23.00 -7.64 -33.41
CA VAL A 156 -22.97 -8.87 -34.21
C VAL A 156 -24.33 -9.14 -34.84
N SER A 157 -25.42 -8.99 -34.09
CA SER A 157 -26.77 -9.18 -34.65
C SER A 157 -27.16 -8.12 -35.68
N LEU A 158 -26.49 -6.96 -35.72
CA LEU A 158 -26.68 -5.94 -36.76
C LEU A 158 -26.01 -6.29 -38.09
N ILE A 159 -25.08 -7.25 -38.13
CA ILE A 159 -24.33 -7.59 -39.35
C ILE A 159 -25.26 -8.15 -40.45
N PRO A 160 -26.08 -9.19 -40.21
CA PRO A 160 -26.92 -9.77 -41.27
C PRO A 160 -27.82 -8.75 -41.97
N PRO A 161 -28.68 -7.95 -41.28
CA PRO A 161 -29.63 -7.07 -41.98
C PRO A 161 -28.96 -5.88 -42.68
N ILE A 162 -27.68 -5.60 -42.41
CA ILE A 162 -26.89 -4.54 -43.05
C ILE A 162 -26.12 -5.09 -44.27
N VAL A 163 -25.57 -6.30 -44.16
CA VAL A 163 -24.71 -6.91 -45.18
C VAL A 163 -25.51 -7.68 -46.22
N ASP A 164 -26.53 -8.41 -45.77
CA ASP A 164 -27.47 -9.13 -46.61
C ASP A 164 -28.89 -8.65 -46.28
N GLY A 165 -29.42 -7.82 -47.18
CA GLY A 165 -30.73 -7.23 -47.00
C GLY A 165 -31.82 -8.28 -46.83
N ASP A 166 -31.65 -9.52 -47.30
CA ASP A 166 -32.64 -10.58 -47.22
C ASP A 166 -32.45 -11.54 -46.03
N ALA A 167 -31.33 -11.43 -45.31
CA ALA A 167 -31.05 -12.25 -44.14
C ALA A 167 -32.07 -12.05 -43.01
N THR A 168 -32.61 -13.16 -42.52
CA THR A 168 -33.57 -13.19 -41.42
C THR A 168 -33.13 -14.13 -40.31
N MET A 169 -33.61 -13.88 -39.09
CA MET A 169 -33.30 -14.74 -37.94
C MET A 169 -33.87 -16.16 -38.03
N ARG A 170 -34.71 -16.46 -39.04
CA ARG A 170 -35.32 -17.77 -39.30
C ARG A 170 -34.68 -18.52 -40.47
N ASP A 171 -33.67 -17.95 -41.13
CA ASP A 171 -32.99 -18.62 -42.24
C ASP A 171 -32.07 -19.74 -41.71
N ASP A 172 -32.53 -20.98 -41.86
CA ASP A 172 -31.83 -22.19 -41.43
C ASP A 172 -30.76 -22.67 -42.43
N GLY A 173 -30.76 -22.11 -43.65
CA GLY A 173 -29.75 -22.34 -44.68
C GLY A 173 -28.65 -21.27 -44.79
N ASP A 174 -28.83 -20.10 -44.17
CA ASP A 174 -27.86 -19.01 -44.23
C ASP A 174 -26.89 -19.03 -43.05
N THR A 175 -25.62 -19.30 -43.37
CA THR A 175 -24.55 -19.36 -42.37
C THR A 175 -24.34 -18.01 -41.67
N LEU A 176 -24.53 -16.88 -42.38
CA LEU A 176 -24.34 -15.54 -41.80
C LEU A 176 -25.41 -15.27 -40.74
N SER A 177 -26.67 -15.55 -41.05
CA SER A 177 -27.81 -15.43 -40.14
C SER A 177 -27.67 -16.33 -38.90
N ILE A 178 -27.32 -17.61 -39.08
CA ILE A 178 -27.13 -18.55 -37.96
C ILE A 178 -26.02 -18.07 -37.03
N VAL A 179 -24.87 -17.68 -37.61
CA VAL A 179 -23.70 -17.29 -36.82
C VAL A 179 -23.95 -15.99 -36.05
N CYS A 180 -24.54 -14.98 -36.71
CA CYS A 180 -24.66 -13.65 -36.15
C CYS A 180 -25.91 -13.43 -35.27
N TYR A 181 -27.01 -14.13 -35.53
CA TYR A 181 -28.20 -14.02 -34.68
C TYR A 181 -28.16 -15.00 -33.50
N TRP A 182 -27.51 -16.15 -33.66
CA TRP A 182 -27.55 -17.22 -32.67
C TRP A 182 -26.16 -17.55 -32.11
N VAL A 183 -25.26 -18.11 -32.89
CA VAL A 183 -24.01 -18.70 -32.35
C VAL A 183 -23.18 -17.68 -31.57
N LEU A 184 -22.80 -16.56 -32.18
CA LEU A 184 -21.93 -15.57 -31.56
C LEU A 184 -22.59 -14.86 -30.38
N PRO A 185 -23.84 -14.34 -30.46
CA PRO A 185 -24.47 -13.71 -29.31
C PRO A 185 -24.57 -14.59 -28.07
N TYR A 186 -25.01 -15.84 -28.22
CA TYR A 186 -25.13 -16.74 -27.07
C TYR A 186 -23.77 -17.24 -26.57
N THR A 187 -22.76 -17.35 -27.44
CA THR A 187 -21.38 -17.61 -27.01
C THR A 187 -20.83 -16.48 -26.14
N LEU A 188 -21.02 -15.22 -26.56
CA LEU A 188 -20.61 -14.04 -25.79
C LEU A 188 -21.30 -13.99 -24.42
N MET A 189 -22.60 -14.28 -24.39
CA MET A 189 -23.38 -14.37 -23.15
C MET A 189 -22.89 -15.49 -22.23
N GLY A 190 -22.62 -16.68 -22.79
CA GLY A 190 -22.07 -17.82 -22.05
C GLY A 190 -20.69 -17.53 -21.46
N VAL A 191 -19.81 -16.87 -22.23
CA VAL A 191 -18.49 -16.43 -21.76
C VAL A 191 -18.63 -15.40 -20.63
N ALA A 192 -19.50 -14.39 -20.76
CA ALA A 192 -19.76 -13.41 -19.72
C ALA A 192 -20.30 -14.05 -18.42
N GLY A 193 -21.19 -15.04 -18.56
CA GLY A 193 -21.69 -15.85 -17.45
C GLY A 193 -20.59 -16.66 -16.76
N LEU A 194 -19.75 -17.34 -17.53
CA LEU A 194 -18.63 -18.13 -17.01
C LEU A 194 -17.60 -17.26 -16.28
N LEU A 195 -17.22 -16.13 -16.88
CA LEU A 195 -16.33 -15.15 -16.24
C LEU A 195 -16.92 -14.64 -14.94
N SER A 196 -18.22 -14.32 -14.92
CA SER A 196 -18.91 -13.85 -13.71
C SER A 196 -18.97 -14.90 -12.60
N ALA A 197 -19.03 -16.18 -12.95
CA ALA A 197 -19.07 -17.29 -12.00
C ALA A 197 -17.67 -17.64 -11.44
N ILE A 198 -16.63 -17.61 -12.27
CA ILE A 198 -15.27 -18.00 -11.89
C ILE A 198 -14.54 -16.87 -11.15
N PHE A 199 -14.75 -15.62 -11.57
CA PHE A 199 -13.95 -14.48 -11.12
C PHE A 199 -13.90 -14.30 -9.59
N PRO A 200 -15.02 -14.35 -8.84
CA PRO A 200 -14.97 -14.14 -7.39
C PRO A 200 -14.11 -15.19 -6.68
N GLY A 201 -14.33 -16.48 -6.95
CA GLY A 201 -13.57 -17.56 -6.31
C GLY A 201 -12.10 -17.58 -6.72
N TRP A 202 -11.79 -17.23 -7.98
CA TRP A 202 -10.41 -17.07 -8.43
C TRP A 202 -9.72 -15.88 -7.73
N PHE A 203 -10.39 -14.73 -7.63
CA PHE A 203 -9.85 -13.51 -7.03
C PHE A 203 -9.61 -13.69 -5.53
N ASP A 204 -10.58 -14.27 -4.80
CA ASP A 204 -10.45 -14.52 -3.36
C ASP A 204 -9.28 -15.45 -3.08
N LYS A 205 -9.19 -16.58 -3.81
CA LYS A 205 -8.10 -17.54 -3.66
C LYS A 205 -6.73 -16.93 -3.97
N THR A 206 -6.64 -16.14 -5.02
CA THR A 206 -5.38 -15.51 -5.43
C THR A 206 -4.96 -14.41 -4.46
N SER A 207 -5.92 -13.64 -3.94
CA SER A 207 -5.64 -12.58 -2.95
C SER A 207 -5.19 -13.17 -1.61
N GLN A 208 -5.84 -14.24 -1.14
CA GLN A 208 -5.38 -14.97 0.06
C GLN A 208 -3.96 -15.51 -0.11
N PHE A 209 -3.67 -16.10 -1.27
CA PHE A 209 -2.33 -16.59 -1.55
C PHE A 209 -1.27 -15.47 -1.55
N LEU A 210 -1.59 -14.29 -2.07
CA LEU A 210 -0.70 -13.11 -2.00
C LEU A 210 -0.51 -12.61 -0.56
N ALA A 211 -1.58 -12.63 0.24
CA ALA A 211 -1.51 -12.24 1.66
C ALA A 211 -0.63 -13.22 2.46
N GLU A 212 -0.82 -14.53 2.29
CA GLU A 212 -0.02 -15.57 2.96
C GLU A 212 1.48 -15.46 2.62
N GLN A 213 1.83 -15.11 1.38
CA GLN A 213 3.24 -14.87 1.02
C GLN A 213 3.83 -13.62 1.67
N SER A 214 2.99 -12.60 1.89
CA SER A 214 3.42 -11.33 2.48
C SER A 214 3.50 -11.42 4.02
N SER A 215 2.82 -12.38 4.65
CA SER A 215 2.76 -12.58 6.10
C SER A 215 3.75 -13.60 6.64
N MET A 216 4.65 -14.16 5.83
CA MET A 216 5.68 -15.06 6.35
C MET A 216 6.74 -14.24 7.06
N GLU A 217 6.67 -14.18 8.39
CA GLU A 217 7.69 -13.52 9.20
C GLU A 217 9.07 -14.15 8.97
N PRO A 218 10.03 -13.39 8.42
CA PRO A 218 11.36 -13.89 8.24
C PRO A 218 12.04 -14.08 9.61
N THR A 219 12.71 -15.22 9.79
CA THR A 219 13.43 -15.50 11.03
C THR A 219 14.72 -14.68 11.10
N VAL A 220 15.00 -14.12 12.27
CA VAL A 220 16.27 -13.43 12.55
C VAL A 220 17.41 -14.44 12.45
N VAL A 221 18.46 -14.10 11.69
CA VAL A 221 19.61 -14.98 11.47
C VAL A 221 20.87 -14.33 12.04
N ALA A 222 21.72 -15.15 12.66
CA ALA A 222 23.04 -14.70 13.10
C ALA A 222 23.86 -14.20 11.90
N GLN A 223 24.56 -13.09 12.10
CA GLN A 223 25.36 -12.51 11.03
C GLN A 223 26.51 -13.43 10.64
N PRO A 224 26.80 -13.59 9.34
CA PRO A 224 27.96 -14.35 8.91
C PRO A 224 29.25 -13.67 9.39
N SER A 225 30.25 -14.48 9.72
CA SER A 225 31.60 -13.96 9.98
C SER A 225 32.09 -13.19 8.77
N PRO A 226 32.76 -12.04 8.96
CA PRO A 226 33.32 -11.30 7.84
C PRO A 226 34.36 -12.17 7.12
N PRO A 227 34.44 -12.10 5.78
CA PRO A 227 35.52 -12.76 5.05
C PRO A 227 36.86 -12.19 5.47
N GLU A 228 37.92 -13.00 5.36
CA GLU A 228 39.29 -12.53 5.63
C GLU A 228 39.65 -11.36 4.71
N ASP A 229 40.36 -10.40 5.30
CA ASP A 229 40.94 -9.27 4.59
C ASP A 229 41.96 -9.77 3.56
N LEU A 230 41.89 -9.21 2.36
CA LEU A 230 42.75 -9.59 1.24
C LEU A 230 43.55 -8.38 0.76
N ALA A 231 44.82 -8.57 0.44
CA ALA A 231 45.64 -7.56 -0.23
C ALA A 231 46.59 -8.28 -1.21
N GLU A 232 46.22 -8.26 -2.48
CA GLU A 232 46.98 -8.84 -3.58
C GLU A 232 47.39 -7.73 -4.56
N GLY A 233 48.65 -7.73 -4.98
CA GLY A 233 49.18 -6.74 -5.91
C GLY A 233 49.44 -5.38 -5.25
N SER A 234 49.26 -4.30 -6.00
CA SER A 234 49.60 -2.94 -5.57
C SER A 234 48.42 -2.14 -5.00
N LEU A 235 47.21 -2.71 -4.99
CA LEU A 235 46.01 -2.00 -4.54
C LEU A 235 46.02 -1.78 -3.02
N VAL A 236 45.70 -0.55 -2.61
CA VAL A 236 45.47 -0.18 -1.22
C VAL A 236 44.06 0.38 -1.09
N LEU A 237 43.29 -0.13 -0.13
CA LEU A 237 41.92 0.29 0.15
C LEU A 237 41.87 0.97 1.51
N ASP A 238 41.58 2.27 1.49
CA ASP A 238 41.40 3.09 2.68
C ASP A 238 39.91 3.19 2.99
N VAL A 239 39.52 2.46 4.02
CA VAL A 239 38.20 2.47 4.65
C VAL A 239 38.38 2.50 6.16
N VAL A 240 37.42 3.08 6.87
CA VAL A 240 37.40 2.99 8.33
C VAL A 240 37.09 1.56 8.77
N GLU A 241 37.73 1.09 9.84
CA GLU A 241 37.46 -0.24 10.40
C GLU A 241 36.05 -0.31 11.03
N ASP A 242 35.64 0.78 11.68
CA ASP A 242 34.39 0.88 12.43
C ASP A 242 33.75 2.25 12.18
N SER A 243 32.43 2.26 11.95
CA SER A 243 31.65 3.50 11.81
C SER A 243 30.21 3.29 12.24
N ARG A 244 29.52 4.37 12.59
CA ARG A 244 28.10 4.30 12.90
C ARG A 244 27.22 4.37 11.65
N HIS A 245 25.96 3.95 11.78
CA HIS A 245 24.98 4.03 10.69
C HIS A 245 24.71 5.47 10.23
N ASP A 246 24.86 6.46 11.11
CA ASP A 246 24.70 7.89 10.84
C ASP A 246 25.99 8.59 10.35
N GLN A 247 27.10 7.86 10.18
CA GLN A 247 28.37 8.40 9.70
C GLN A 247 28.62 8.06 8.20
N PRO A 248 29.32 8.94 7.48
CA PRO A 248 29.69 8.72 6.09
C PRO A 248 30.50 7.43 5.87
N PHE A 249 30.30 6.78 4.73
CA PHE A 249 31.00 5.56 4.33
C PHE A 249 32.16 5.84 3.34
N ALA A 250 33.24 6.46 3.81
CA ALA A 250 34.36 6.81 2.94
C ALA A 250 35.08 5.57 2.36
N VAL A 251 35.23 5.55 1.04
CA VAL A 251 35.98 4.51 0.29
C VAL A 251 36.95 5.19 -0.65
N VAL A 252 38.24 5.02 -0.39
CA VAL A 252 39.33 5.53 -1.23
C VAL A 252 40.24 4.38 -1.64
N VAL A 253 40.63 4.34 -2.91
CA VAL A 253 41.50 3.31 -3.47
C VAL A 253 42.73 3.91 -4.13
N HIS A 254 43.88 3.35 -3.82
CA HIS A 254 45.18 3.74 -4.36
C HIS A 254 45.91 2.56 -5.01
N GLY A 255 47.00 2.87 -5.71
CA GLY A 255 47.96 1.87 -6.21
C GLY A 255 47.52 1.15 -7.49
N ALA A 256 46.47 1.62 -8.16
CA ALA A 256 46.11 1.20 -9.51
C ALA A 256 46.79 2.12 -10.54
N GLU A 257 47.10 1.58 -11.73
CA GLU A 257 47.69 2.35 -12.82
C GLU A 257 46.69 3.37 -13.38
N PRO A 258 47.10 4.62 -13.66
CA PRO A 258 46.27 5.60 -14.35
C PRO A 258 45.67 5.06 -15.65
N GLY A 259 44.37 5.30 -15.85
CA GLY A 259 43.61 4.80 -17.00
C GLY A 259 43.12 3.35 -16.87
N ALA A 260 43.54 2.60 -15.84
CA ALA A 260 43.04 1.25 -15.60
C ALA A 260 41.56 1.26 -15.17
N ALA A 261 40.86 0.16 -15.46
CA ALA A 261 39.51 -0.08 -14.95
C ALA A 261 39.57 -0.68 -13.54
N LEU A 262 38.84 -0.08 -12.60
CA LEU A 262 38.79 -0.48 -11.20
C LEU A 262 37.34 -0.73 -10.81
N THR A 263 37.01 -1.91 -10.27
CA THR A 263 35.65 -2.26 -9.84
C THR A 263 35.58 -2.29 -8.33
N VAL A 264 34.70 -1.47 -7.75
CA VAL A 264 34.36 -1.46 -6.33
C VAL A 264 33.05 -2.22 -6.16
N ARG A 265 33.08 -3.31 -5.39
CA ARG A 265 31.89 -4.06 -5.00
C ARG A 265 31.72 -3.98 -3.49
N THR A 266 30.50 -3.74 -3.04
CA THR A 266 30.18 -3.69 -1.61
C THR A 266 29.04 -4.63 -1.30
N THR A 267 29.17 -5.42 -0.24
CA THR A 267 28.18 -6.42 0.16
C THR A 267 27.85 -6.32 1.64
N GLY A 268 26.61 -6.63 2.00
CA GLY A 268 26.18 -6.77 3.38
C GLY A 268 24.99 -7.71 3.50
N THR A 269 24.75 -8.20 4.71
CA THR A 269 23.62 -9.09 5.02
C THR A 269 22.65 -8.36 5.94
N ASP A 270 21.34 -8.48 5.68
CA ASP A 270 20.32 -7.92 6.55
C ASP A 270 20.06 -8.80 7.79
N LEU A 271 19.14 -8.36 8.65
CA LEU A 271 18.72 -9.06 9.88
C LEU A 271 18.22 -10.50 9.61
N PHE A 272 17.67 -10.73 8.43
CA PHE A 272 17.00 -11.98 8.07
C PHE A 272 17.88 -12.91 7.23
N GLY A 273 19.14 -12.53 7.01
CA GLY A 273 20.11 -13.33 6.25
C GLY A 273 20.10 -13.08 4.74
N SER A 274 19.33 -12.11 4.24
CA SER A 274 19.32 -11.80 2.81
C SER A 274 20.55 -10.99 2.43
N GLN A 275 21.11 -11.27 1.25
CA GLN A 275 22.30 -10.59 0.74
C GLN A 275 21.94 -9.36 -0.08
N TRP A 276 22.72 -8.31 0.16
CA TRP A 276 22.65 -7.02 -0.50
C TRP A 276 24.00 -6.69 -1.12
N ARG A 277 23.98 -6.14 -2.34
CA ARG A 277 25.20 -5.84 -3.10
C ARG A 277 25.04 -4.58 -3.93
N SER A 278 26.08 -3.76 -3.96
CA SER A 278 26.31 -2.74 -4.99
C SER A 278 27.63 -3.02 -5.71
N GLU A 279 27.73 -2.58 -6.96
CA GLU A 279 28.94 -2.64 -7.77
C GLU A 279 29.05 -1.44 -8.70
N ALA A 280 30.23 -0.82 -8.77
CA ALA A 280 30.52 0.18 -9.78
C ALA A 280 31.96 0.11 -10.28
N MET A 281 32.13 0.52 -11.53
CA MET A 281 33.40 0.57 -12.23
C MET A 281 33.85 2.02 -12.39
N PHE A 282 35.12 2.27 -12.10
CA PHE A 282 35.81 3.54 -12.24
C PHE A 282 36.95 3.42 -13.25
N VAL A 283 37.35 4.56 -13.80
CA VAL A 283 38.62 4.69 -14.51
C VAL A 283 39.57 5.46 -13.60
N VAL A 284 40.73 4.87 -13.35
CA VAL A 284 41.73 5.43 -12.44
C VAL A 284 42.28 6.76 -13.01
N PRO A 285 42.25 7.86 -12.26
CA PRO A 285 42.81 9.14 -12.70
C PRO A 285 44.32 9.14 -12.89
N ALA A 286 44.82 10.25 -13.46
CA ALA A 286 46.24 10.54 -13.58
C ALA A 286 46.98 10.59 -12.24
N ASP A 287 46.31 10.97 -11.15
CA ASP A 287 46.87 10.97 -9.79
C ASP A 287 46.82 9.59 -9.09
N GLY A 288 46.31 8.56 -9.78
CA GLY A 288 46.28 7.18 -9.29
C GLY A 288 45.27 6.90 -8.16
N THR A 289 44.38 7.85 -7.82
CA THR A 289 43.48 7.73 -6.65
C THR A 289 42.01 7.74 -7.05
N VAL A 290 41.27 6.70 -6.68
CA VAL A 290 39.82 6.65 -6.82
C VAL A 290 39.17 6.90 -5.47
N ASP A 291 38.69 8.12 -5.24
CA ASP A 291 37.85 8.48 -4.10
C ASP A 291 36.38 8.49 -4.54
N VAL A 292 35.57 7.58 -3.95
CA VAL A 292 34.15 7.44 -4.27
C VAL A 292 33.33 8.68 -3.91
N ALA A 293 33.77 9.45 -2.90
CA ALA A 293 33.06 10.64 -2.46
C ALA A 293 33.17 11.81 -3.46
N SER A 294 34.27 11.89 -4.21
CA SER A 294 34.55 12.98 -5.15
C SER A 294 34.46 12.58 -6.62
N ARG A 295 34.26 11.29 -6.92
CA ARG A 295 34.22 10.77 -8.29
C ARG A 295 33.02 9.87 -8.55
N ALA A 296 32.34 10.12 -9.67
CA ALA A 296 31.30 9.26 -10.20
C ALA A 296 31.92 8.06 -10.95
N PRO A 297 31.33 6.86 -10.85
CA PRO A 297 31.74 5.72 -11.67
C PRO A 297 31.38 5.91 -13.14
N VAL A 298 32.04 5.16 -14.02
CA VAL A 298 31.71 5.13 -15.46
C VAL A 298 30.53 4.20 -15.78
N ARG A 299 30.24 3.23 -14.91
CA ARG A 299 29.04 2.37 -14.95
C ARG A 299 28.87 1.64 -13.62
N GLY A 300 27.66 1.24 -13.27
CA GLY A 300 27.40 0.47 -12.06
C GLY A 300 25.98 0.61 -11.56
N ASP A 301 25.77 0.24 -10.30
CA ASP A 301 24.51 0.41 -9.57
C ASP A 301 24.27 1.89 -9.14
N TRP A 302 25.24 2.79 -9.34
CA TRP A 302 25.11 4.24 -9.18
C TRP A 302 25.93 5.01 -10.24
N ASP A 303 25.68 6.30 -10.39
CA ASP A 303 26.27 7.18 -11.43
C ASP A 303 26.67 8.58 -10.92
N VAL A 304 26.64 8.81 -9.60
CA VAL A 304 27.01 10.07 -8.96
C VAL A 304 28.22 9.91 -8.03
N ALA A 305 28.95 10.99 -7.78
CA ALA A 305 29.94 11.06 -6.71
C ALA A 305 29.21 11.27 -5.37
N ASP A 306 29.26 10.28 -4.48
CA ASP A 306 28.67 10.35 -3.15
C ASP A 306 29.32 9.29 -2.25
N SER A 307 29.78 9.68 -1.05
CA SER A 307 30.49 8.78 -0.14
C SER A 307 29.65 7.55 0.23
N ASP A 308 28.34 7.71 0.33
CA ASP A 308 27.46 6.65 0.81
C ASP A 308 26.92 5.77 -0.32
N ALA A 309 27.28 6.06 -1.59
CA ALA A 309 26.83 5.30 -2.76
C ALA A 309 27.04 3.79 -2.65
N PRO A 310 28.18 3.29 -2.13
CA PRO A 310 28.37 1.87 -1.94
C PRO A 310 27.32 1.22 -1.02
N LEU A 311 26.70 1.98 -0.11
CA LEU A 311 25.64 1.50 0.78
C LEU A 311 24.24 1.68 0.18
N TRP A 312 23.86 2.91 -0.17
CA TRP A 312 22.48 3.17 -0.59
C TRP A 312 22.14 2.52 -1.94
N ALA A 313 23.14 2.32 -2.81
CA ALA A 313 22.96 1.66 -4.11
C ALA A 313 22.90 0.13 -4.01
N MET A 314 23.05 -0.44 -2.81
CA MET A 314 22.91 -1.89 -2.65
C MET A 314 21.50 -2.34 -3.05
N ARG A 315 21.47 -3.32 -3.93
CA ARG A 315 20.28 -4.04 -4.34
C ARG A 315 20.23 -5.41 -3.68
N PHE A 316 19.02 -5.92 -3.51
CA PHE A 316 18.79 -7.29 -3.09
C PHE A 316 19.33 -8.28 -4.13
N VAL A 317 20.08 -9.29 -3.69
CA VAL A 317 20.69 -10.30 -4.58
C VAL A 317 20.46 -11.74 -4.12
N SER A 318 19.71 -11.98 -3.06
CA SER A 318 19.30 -13.33 -2.66
C SER A 318 18.30 -13.90 -3.67
N ASP A 319 18.58 -15.09 -4.20
CA ASP A 319 17.69 -15.73 -5.18
C ASP A 319 16.55 -16.52 -4.53
N ASP A 320 16.65 -16.86 -3.26
CA ASP A 320 15.71 -17.73 -2.52
C ASP A 320 14.48 -17.00 -1.97
N ARG A 321 14.44 -15.67 -2.07
CA ARG A 321 13.43 -14.82 -1.42
C ARG A 321 12.96 -13.69 -2.33
N VAL A 322 11.78 -13.16 -2.02
CA VAL A 322 11.30 -11.92 -2.64
C VAL A 322 11.99 -10.74 -1.95
N PRO A 323 12.50 -9.74 -2.68
CA PRO A 323 13.09 -8.54 -2.07
C PRO A 323 12.13 -7.83 -1.13
N ASP A 324 12.62 -7.40 0.02
CA ASP A 324 11.90 -6.61 1.03
C ASP A 324 12.80 -5.46 1.54
N LEU A 325 12.26 -4.55 2.35
CA LEU A 325 13.00 -3.45 2.98
C LEU A 325 14.22 -3.99 3.74
N PHE A 326 15.37 -3.36 3.54
CA PHE A 326 16.57 -3.70 4.31
C PHE A 326 16.35 -3.41 5.81
N VAL A 327 16.50 -4.44 6.65
CA VAL A 327 16.52 -4.30 8.11
C VAL A 327 17.94 -4.52 8.61
N PRO A 328 18.59 -3.54 9.26
CA PRO A 328 19.93 -3.74 9.79
C PRO A 328 19.93 -4.84 10.86
N PRO A 329 21.01 -5.62 10.97
CA PRO A 329 21.19 -6.57 12.07
C PRO A 329 21.04 -5.91 13.45
N ALA A 330 20.61 -6.69 14.45
CA ALA A 330 20.50 -6.20 15.82
C ALA A 330 21.88 -5.88 16.44
N GLY A 331 22.91 -6.62 16.03
CA GLY A 331 24.32 -6.35 16.33
C GLY A 331 24.99 -5.48 15.27
N PRO A 332 26.34 -5.43 15.25
CA PRO A 332 27.07 -4.74 14.20
C PRO A 332 26.75 -5.31 12.81
N TRP A 333 26.60 -4.42 11.82
CA TRP A 333 26.42 -4.78 10.42
C TRP A 333 27.77 -4.87 9.74
N ASN A 334 28.13 -6.05 9.23
CA ASN A 334 29.39 -6.26 8.53
C ASN A 334 29.23 -5.87 7.05
N VAL A 335 29.95 -4.84 6.61
CA VAL A 335 29.94 -4.37 5.23
C VAL A 335 31.29 -4.62 4.58
N THR A 336 31.35 -5.58 3.66
CA THR A 336 32.59 -5.92 2.96
C THR A 336 32.72 -5.10 1.68
N VAL A 337 33.86 -4.43 1.53
CA VAL A 337 34.29 -3.74 0.30
C VAL A 337 35.36 -4.58 -0.37
N ASP A 338 35.12 -4.97 -1.62
CA ASP A 338 36.00 -5.79 -2.46
C ASP A 338 36.31 -5.01 -3.73
N VAL A 339 37.59 -4.67 -3.92
CA VAL A 339 38.06 -3.88 -5.05
C VAL A 339 38.95 -4.72 -5.93
N THR A 340 38.67 -4.71 -7.23
CA THR A 340 39.40 -5.49 -8.24
C THR A 340 39.88 -4.61 -9.38
N SER A 341 41.11 -4.84 -9.82
CA SER A 341 41.72 -4.23 -11.00
C SER A 341 42.65 -5.25 -11.68
N ALA A 342 43.20 -4.90 -12.85
CA ALA A 342 44.26 -5.69 -13.48
C ALA A 342 45.52 -5.80 -12.61
N GLN A 343 45.74 -4.85 -11.70
CA GLN A 343 46.91 -4.79 -10.81
C GLN A 343 46.74 -5.61 -9.51
N GLY A 344 45.56 -6.16 -9.26
CA GLY A 344 45.32 -6.98 -8.08
C GLY A 344 43.92 -6.85 -7.49
N ARG A 345 43.80 -7.26 -6.23
CA ARG A 345 42.53 -7.28 -5.49
C ARG A 345 42.78 -6.94 -4.03
N VAL A 346 41.95 -6.08 -3.48
CA VAL A 346 41.99 -5.73 -2.06
C VAL A 346 40.58 -5.82 -1.48
N ARG A 347 40.46 -6.39 -0.29
CA ARG A 347 39.19 -6.57 0.41
C ARG A 347 39.33 -6.16 1.86
N ARG A 348 38.39 -5.36 2.35
CA ARG A 348 38.26 -5.00 3.76
C ARG A 348 36.81 -5.07 4.20
N THR A 349 36.57 -5.34 5.49
CA THR A 349 35.22 -5.26 6.07
C THR A 349 35.13 -4.11 7.06
N VAL A 350 34.13 -3.25 6.87
CA VAL A 350 33.77 -2.17 7.78
C VAL A 350 32.68 -2.65 8.73
N ILE A 351 32.87 -2.47 10.02
CA ILE A 351 31.88 -2.76 11.05
C ILE A 351 30.98 -1.54 11.22
N ARG A 352 29.70 -1.68 10.88
CA ARG A 352 28.70 -0.60 10.92
C ARG A 352 27.81 -0.75 12.17
N ARG A 353 27.96 0.12 13.16
CA ARG A 353 27.23 0.06 14.43
C ARG A 353 26.02 0.99 14.47
N ALA A 354 24.97 0.56 15.17
CA ALA A 354 23.82 1.43 15.43
C ALA A 354 24.18 2.60 16.36
N ALA A 355 25.09 2.38 17.33
CA ALA A 355 25.40 3.33 18.40
C ALA A 355 26.91 3.58 18.55
N ALA A 356 27.25 4.73 19.15
CA ALA A 356 28.59 5.05 19.59
C ALA A 356 29.05 4.15 20.76
N PRO A 357 30.37 3.91 20.90
CA PRO A 357 30.91 3.22 22.06
C PRO A 357 30.43 3.84 23.39
N GLY A 358 30.01 2.99 24.33
CA GLY A 358 29.57 3.41 25.67
C GLY A 358 28.08 3.80 25.77
N VAL A 359 27.35 3.93 24.65
CA VAL A 359 25.88 4.06 24.68
C VAL A 359 25.28 2.78 25.24
N THR A 360 24.37 2.90 26.20
CA THR A 360 23.67 1.75 26.79
C THR A 360 22.25 1.70 26.29
N VAL A 361 21.82 0.57 25.74
CA VAL A 361 20.42 0.30 25.39
C VAL A 361 19.89 -0.77 26.33
N THR A 362 18.79 -0.48 27.01
CA THR A 362 18.19 -1.38 27.99
C THR A 362 16.70 -1.56 27.74
N GLU A 363 16.22 -2.78 27.90
CA GLU A 363 14.80 -3.08 27.92
C GLU A 363 14.14 -2.51 29.18
N ARG A 364 12.93 -2.00 29.00
CA ARG A 364 12.08 -1.42 30.03
C ARG A 364 10.64 -1.87 29.79
N GLU A 365 9.85 -1.77 30.83
CA GLU A 365 8.40 -1.91 30.77
C GLU A 365 7.79 -0.59 31.24
N VAL A 366 6.82 -0.07 30.47
CA VAL A 366 6.09 1.15 30.79
C VAL A 366 4.60 0.86 30.66
N ASP A 367 3.88 0.83 31.79
CA ASP A 367 2.44 0.53 31.83
C ASP A 367 2.08 -0.82 31.16
N GLY A 368 2.82 -1.88 31.51
CA GLY A 368 2.59 -3.22 30.96
C GLY A 368 3.07 -3.43 29.52
N ARG A 369 3.82 -2.48 28.95
CA ARG A 369 4.26 -2.51 27.54
C ARG A 369 5.77 -2.43 27.37
N PRO A 370 6.34 -3.11 26.34
CA PRO A 370 7.76 -3.01 26.04
C PRO A 370 8.20 -1.59 25.69
N ALA A 371 9.38 -1.24 26.20
CA ALA A 371 10.10 -0.03 25.85
C ALA A 371 11.62 -0.30 25.76
N LEU A 372 12.34 0.50 24.98
CA LEU A 372 13.80 0.51 24.95
C LEU A 372 14.30 1.88 25.35
N LEU A 373 15.15 1.93 26.37
CA LEU A 373 15.82 3.14 26.83
C LEU A 373 17.27 3.13 26.38
N ALA A 374 17.66 4.10 25.56
CA ALA A 374 19.05 4.42 25.27
C ALA A 374 19.52 5.62 26.07
N LEU A 375 20.68 5.48 26.71
CA LEU A 375 21.35 6.55 27.43
C LEU A 375 22.71 6.84 26.77
N PRO A 376 23.10 8.12 26.69
CA PRO A 376 24.44 8.50 26.25
C PRO A 376 25.54 7.87 27.09
N ALA A 377 26.74 7.81 26.53
CA ALA A 377 27.92 7.34 27.25
C ALA A 377 28.34 8.31 28.35
N GLY A 378 28.84 7.77 29.46
CA GLY A 378 29.38 8.54 30.59
C GLY A 378 28.32 8.92 31.64
N ASP A 379 28.72 9.78 32.58
CA ASP A 379 27.84 10.26 33.63
C ASP A 379 26.88 11.34 33.11
N ALA A 380 25.63 11.30 33.58
CA ALA A 380 24.66 12.31 33.23
C ALA A 380 25.11 13.70 33.74
N PRO A 381 24.82 14.79 33.00
CA PRO A 381 24.91 16.13 33.55
C PRO A 381 24.11 16.27 34.85
N ALA A 382 24.42 17.27 35.67
CA ALA A 382 23.74 17.46 36.96
C ALA A 382 22.20 17.62 36.83
N ALA A 383 21.73 18.20 35.71
CA ALA A 383 20.31 18.34 35.39
C ALA A 383 19.71 17.13 34.65
N GLY A 384 20.53 16.12 34.30
CA GLY A 384 20.18 15.04 33.40
C GLY A 384 20.46 15.33 31.92
N TRP A 385 20.35 14.31 31.07
CA TRP A 385 20.38 14.45 29.62
C TRP A 385 19.03 14.95 29.09
N PRO A 386 18.98 15.79 28.05
CA PRO A 386 17.72 16.09 27.41
C PRO A 386 17.11 14.81 26.79
N GLY A 387 15.79 14.71 26.83
CA GLY A 387 15.03 13.50 26.51
C GLY A 387 14.32 13.55 25.16
N VAL A 388 14.19 12.39 24.51
CA VAL A 388 13.38 12.19 23.31
C VAL A 388 12.57 10.90 23.43
N VAL A 389 11.25 10.96 23.25
CA VAL A 389 10.43 9.75 23.12
C VAL A 389 10.18 9.45 21.64
N CYS A 390 10.42 8.22 21.20
CA CYS A 390 10.33 7.78 19.83
C CYS A 390 9.16 6.79 19.65
N PHE A 391 8.25 7.09 18.72
CA PHE A 391 7.11 6.24 18.37
C PHE A 391 7.25 5.75 16.92
N GLY A 392 7.21 4.43 16.74
CA GLY A 392 7.14 3.77 15.43
C GLY A 392 5.84 4.05 14.68
N GLY A 393 5.75 3.60 13.43
CA GLY A 393 4.53 3.61 12.62
C GLY A 393 3.61 2.42 12.92
N SER A 394 2.89 1.96 11.90
CA SER A 394 1.91 0.88 12.01
C SER A 394 2.49 -0.49 12.39
N GLU A 395 3.78 -0.69 12.15
CA GLU A 395 4.53 -1.88 12.58
C GLU A 395 4.60 -2.02 14.10
N GLY A 396 4.39 -0.93 14.83
CA GLY A 396 4.40 -0.96 16.28
C GLY A 396 5.73 -1.39 16.89
N GLY A 397 5.66 -1.97 18.09
CA GLY A 397 6.84 -2.43 18.81
C GLY A 397 7.85 -1.33 19.11
N VAL A 398 9.06 -1.76 19.43
CA VAL A 398 10.20 -0.88 19.79
C VAL A 398 11.34 -0.95 18.77
N ASP A 399 11.41 -2.02 17.99
CA ASP A 399 12.56 -2.32 17.15
C ASP A 399 12.68 -1.39 15.94
N SER A 400 11.57 -0.92 15.37
CA SER A 400 11.59 0.06 14.28
C SER A 400 12.28 1.37 14.68
N GLN A 401 12.26 1.71 15.97
CA GLN A 401 12.89 2.91 16.54
C GLN A 401 14.29 2.65 17.09
N ARG A 402 14.80 1.41 17.05
CA ARG A 402 16.13 1.06 17.56
C ARG A 402 17.24 1.87 16.91
N SER A 403 17.18 2.11 15.59
CA SER A 403 18.18 2.96 14.93
C SER A 403 18.10 4.42 15.42
N ASN A 404 16.87 4.93 15.61
CA ASN A 404 16.65 6.32 16.00
C ASN A 404 17.16 6.59 17.43
N LEU A 405 16.82 5.72 18.39
CA LEU A 405 17.28 5.88 19.77
C LEU A 405 18.80 5.77 19.90
N ASN A 406 19.43 4.88 19.12
CA ASN A 406 20.89 4.74 19.12
C ASN A 406 21.59 5.94 18.51
N MET A 407 21.06 6.49 17.41
CA MET A 407 21.55 7.74 16.82
C MET A 407 21.43 8.87 17.84
N LEU A 408 20.27 9.07 18.45
CA LEU A 408 20.02 10.13 19.43
C LEU A 408 20.97 10.04 20.65
N ALA A 409 21.12 8.85 21.25
CA ALA A 409 22.01 8.65 22.39
C ALA A 409 23.49 8.83 22.03
N SER A 410 23.88 8.51 20.81
CA SER A 410 25.23 8.78 20.28
C SER A 410 25.52 10.28 20.14
N HIS A 411 24.48 11.12 20.14
CA HIS A 411 24.55 12.58 20.06
C HIS A 411 24.12 13.28 21.36
N GLY A 412 24.09 12.55 22.49
CA GLY A 412 23.89 13.14 23.82
C GLY A 412 22.44 13.28 24.29
N TRP A 413 21.50 12.59 23.66
CA TRP A 413 20.08 12.60 24.03
C TRP A 413 19.67 11.28 24.68
N ALA A 414 19.03 11.32 25.85
CA ALA A 414 18.37 10.14 26.38
C ALA A 414 17.13 9.83 25.54
N ALA A 415 17.02 8.61 25.01
CA ALA A 415 15.97 8.26 24.06
C ALA A 415 15.16 7.04 24.51
N LEU A 416 13.84 7.14 24.44
CA LEU A 416 12.92 6.06 24.79
C LEU A 416 12.08 5.66 23.57
N ALA A 417 12.26 4.44 23.05
CA ALA A 417 11.28 3.84 22.16
C ALA A 417 10.19 3.14 22.97
N TYR A 418 8.94 3.28 22.56
CA TYR A 418 7.80 2.74 23.30
C TYR A 418 6.80 2.07 22.36
N SER A 419 6.40 0.83 22.68
CA SER A 419 5.36 0.12 21.94
C SER A 419 3.98 0.65 22.34
N TRP A 420 3.38 1.43 21.43
CA TRP A 420 2.08 2.08 21.65
C TRP A 420 0.90 1.29 21.07
N VAL A 421 1.16 0.31 20.22
CA VAL A 421 0.16 -0.58 19.61
C VAL A 421 -0.17 -1.75 20.53
N ASP A 422 -1.32 -2.40 20.31
CA ASP A 422 -1.62 -3.68 20.95
C ASP A 422 -1.04 -4.84 20.15
N GLU A 423 -0.12 -5.56 20.78
CA GLU A 423 0.57 -6.75 20.24
C GLU A 423 -0.15 -8.04 20.70
N SER A 424 -1.47 -8.04 20.88
CA SER A 424 -2.23 -9.19 21.42
C SER A 424 -2.31 -10.42 20.49
N GLY A 425 -1.44 -10.50 19.47
CA GLY A 425 -1.33 -11.54 18.46
C GLY A 425 0.02 -11.50 17.75
N THR A 426 0.15 -12.13 16.58
CA THR A 426 1.39 -12.05 15.76
C THR A 426 1.55 -10.73 15.02
N GLU A 427 0.48 -9.95 14.85
CA GLU A 427 0.49 -8.69 14.11
C GLU A 427 -0.06 -7.54 14.97
N PRO A 428 0.53 -6.33 14.91
CA PRO A 428 0.03 -5.16 15.63
C PRO A 428 -1.33 -4.73 15.06
N THR A 429 -2.29 -4.44 15.95
CA THR A 429 -3.60 -3.92 15.55
C THR A 429 -3.72 -2.43 15.81
N LEU A 430 -4.22 -1.67 14.83
CA LEU A 430 -4.45 -0.22 14.92
C LEU A 430 -5.93 0.07 15.14
N VAL A 431 -6.50 -0.49 16.21
CA VAL A 431 -7.92 -0.42 16.53
C VAL A 431 -8.09 0.11 17.94
N ASP A 432 -8.90 1.16 18.10
CA ASP A 432 -9.30 1.71 19.40
C ASP A 432 -8.15 2.11 20.36
N ILE A 433 -6.99 2.49 19.82
CA ILE A 433 -5.78 2.76 20.61
C ILE A 433 -5.94 4.04 21.46
N PRO A 434 -5.79 3.97 22.80
CA PRO A 434 -5.86 5.15 23.66
C PRO A 434 -4.72 6.13 23.39
N LEU A 435 -5.06 7.39 23.09
CA LEU A 435 -4.08 8.48 22.94
C LEU A 435 -3.27 8.71 24.23
N GLU A 436 -3.83 8.33 25.38
CA GLU A 436 -3.15 8.38 26.69
C GLU A 436 -1.81 7.63 26.70
N ARG A 437 -1.64 6.59 25.87
CA ARG A 437 -0.38 5.82 25.77
C ARG A 437 0.83 6.69 25.43
N PHE A 438 0.66 7.66 24.54
CA PHE A 438 1.74 8.58 24.17
C PHE A 438 2.14 9.48 25.35
N ALA A 439 1.17 9.95 26.14
CA ALA A 439 1.43 10.75 27.35
C ALA A 439 2.10 9.93 28.46
N THR A 440 1.74 8.65 28.61
CA THR A 440 2.38 7.72 29.55
C THR A 440 3.88 7.59 29.26
N ALA A 441 4.26 7.40 27.99
CA ALA A 441 5.67 7.28 27.62
C ALA A 441 6.47 8.57 27.86
N VAL A 442 5.89 9.73 27.53
CA VAL A 442 6.50 11.05 27.81
C VAL A 442 6.69 11.25 29.32
N THR A 443 5.66 10.95 30.11
CA THR A 443 5.72 11.08 31.57
C THR A 443 6.78 10.16 32.16
N PHE A 444 6.84 8.90 31.70
CA PHE A 444 7.86 7.95 32.16
C PHE A 444 9.27 8.49 31.93
N LEU A 445 9.60 8.94 30.71
CA LEU A 445 10.93 9.45 30.41
C LEU A 445 11.30 10.66 31.29
N ARG A 446 10.35 11.59 31.51
CA ARG A 446 10.53 12.77 32.37
C ARG A 446 10.88 12.43 33.82
N THR A 447 10.44 11.29 34.32
CA THR A 447 10.64 10.88 35.72
C THR A 447 11.98 10.18 35.98
N LEU A 448 12.75 9.87 34.93
CA LEU A 448 14.04 9.23 35.09
C LEU A 448 15.07 10.21 35.66
N ALA A 449 15.80 9.80 36.69
CA ALA A 449 16.82 10.64 37.33
C ALA A 449 17.97 11.05 36.39
N GLN A 450 18.20 10.28 35.33
CA GLN A 450 19.20 10.56 34.31
C GLN A 450 18.74 11.58 33.27
N VAL A 451 17.47 11.99 33.28
CA VAL A 451 16.85 12.83 32.24
C VAL A 451 16.49 14.19 32.81
N ASP A 452 16.77 15.23 32.03
CA ASP A 452 16.26 16.57 32.27
C ASP A 452 14.78 16.61 31.85
N GLY A 453 13.89 16.41 32.82
CA GLY A 453 12.45 16.29 32.60
C GLY A 453 11.80 17.54 32.00
N ASP A 454 12.44 18.70 32.12
CA ASP A 454 11.97 19.97 31.54
C ASP A 454 12.36 20.11 30.06
N ARG A 455 13.26 19.24 29.56
CA ARG A 455 13.79 19.24 28.19
C ARG A 455 13.50 17.90 27.51
N VAL A 456 12.22 17.60 27.33
CA VAL A 456 11.72 16.40 26.65
C VAL A 456 10.98 16.76 25.37
N THR A 457 11.39 16.13 24.27
CA THR A 457 10.74 16.20 22.95
C THR A 457 10.15 14.84 22.58
N ALA A 458 9.35 14.78 21.53
CA ALA A 458 8.82 13.52 21.01
C ALA A 458 8.91 13.44 19.49
N VAL A 459 9.08 12.22 19.00
CA VAL A 459 9.22 11.88 17.58
C VAL A 459 8.19 10.81 17.25
N GLY A 460 7.45 11.00 16.15
CA GLY A 460 6.56 9.97 15.60
C GLY A 460 6.85 9.74 14.13
N THR A 461 6.67 8.48 13.68
CA THR A 461 6.74 8.11 12.26
C THR A 461 5.38 7.60 11.78
N SER A 462 4.91 8.06 10.62
CA SER A 462 3.69 7.55 9.98
C SER A 462 2.48 7.56 10.93
N ARG A 463 1.86 6.39 11.20
CA ARG A 463 0.78 6.24 12.17
C ARG A 463 1.15 6.67 13.59
N GLY A 464 2.40 6.51 14.01
CA GLY A 464 2.88 7.07 15.28
C GLY A 464 2.96 8.60 15.26
N ALA A 465 3.27 9.21 14.11
CA ALA A 465 3.22 10.66 13.96
C ALA A 465 1.78 11.19 14.04
N GLU A 466 0.83 10.49 13.42
CA GLU A 466 -0.61 10.78 13.52
C GLU A 466 -1.10 10.70 14.98
N GLY A 467 -0.81 9.60 15.68
CA GLY A 467 -1.23 9.40 17.08
C GLY A 467 -0.57 10.38 18.05
N LEU A 468 0.74 10.62 17.90
CA LEU A 468 1.47 11.61 18.71
C LEU A 468 0.89 13.01 18.53
N LEU A 469 0.64 13.43 17.29
CA LEU A 469 0.04 14.73 16.99
C LEU A 469 -1.40 14.80 17.50
N ALA A 470 -2.20 13.74 17.36
CA ALA A 470 -3.56 13.69 17.88
C ALA A 470 -3.59 13.85 19.40
N ALA A 471 -2.70 13.17 20.13
CA ALA A 471 -2.54 13.34 21.57
C ALA A 471 -2.13 14.77 21.94
N ALA A 472 -1.20 15.39 21.21
CA ALA A 472 -0.81 16.78 21.41
C ALA A 472 -1.97 17.76 21.13
N CYS A 473 -2.77 17.56 20.07
CA CYS A 473 -3.92 18.40 19.74
C CYS A 473 -5.04 18.36 20.81
N ASP A 474 -5.11 17.26 21.56
CA ASP A 474 -6.00 17.04 22.70
C ASP A 474 -5.41 17.58 24.03
N GLY A 475 -4.18 18.11 24.00
CA GLY A 475 -3.50 18.63 25.19
C GLY A 475 -3.08 17.55 26.19
N LEU A 476 -2.94 16.29 25.75
CA LEU A 476 -2.42 15.20 26.57
C LEU A 476 -0.91 15.31 26.82
N ILE A 477 -0.20 15.93 25.89
CA ILE A 477 1.24 15.97 25.85
C ILE A 477 1.65 17.43 25.75
N ASP A 478 2.53 17.82 26.65
CA ASP A 478 3.23 19.10 26.64
C ASP A 478 4.73 18.80 26.61
N VAL A 479 5.41 19.13 25.50
CA VAL A 479 6.82 18.80 25.22
C VAL A 479 7.48 19.96 24.51
N ASN A 480 8.81 20.03 24.52
CA ASN A 480 9.55 21.16 23.96
C ASN A 480 9.52 21.20 22.42
N GLY A 481 9.13 20.12 21.75
CA GLY A 481 9.03 20.03 20.30
C GLY A 481 8.56 18.66 19.83
N LEU A 482 7.97 18.62 18.63
CA LEU A 482 7.54 17.39 17.96
C LEU A 482 8.24 17.24 16.63
N VAL A 483 8.87 16.08 16.39
CA VAL A 483 9.38 15.70 15.07
C VAL A 483 8.42 14.67 14.47
N LEU A 484 7.86 14.97 13.32
CA LEU A 484 6.84 14.16 12.67
C LEU A 484 7.33 13.72 11.29
N THR A 485 7.71 12.45 11.17
CA THR A 485 8.12 11.84 9.90
C THR A 485 6.89 11.28 9.19
N SER A 486 6.65 11.74 7.97
CA SER A 486 5.50 11.41 7.13
C SER A 486 4.16 11.54 7.87
N PRO A 487 3.83 12.72 8.42
CA PRO A 487 2.64 12.92 9.25
C PRO A 487 1.33 12.84 8.46
N SER A 488 0.23 12.80 9.21
CA SER A 488 -1.12 12.96 8.69
C SER A 488 -1.78 14.24 9.22
N SER A 489 -2.58 14.92 8.40
CA SER A 489 -3.39 16.08 8.79
C SER A 489 -4.78 15.72 9.30
N VAL A 490 -5.16 14.45 9.20
CA VAL A 490 -6.43 13.90 9.67
C VAL A 490 -6.16 12.64 10.48
N SER A 491 -7.04 12.32 11.42
CA SER A 491 -7.09 10.96 11.95
C SER A 491 -7.70 10.06 10.89
N TRP A 492 -7.02 8.99 10.52
CA TRP A 492 -7.55 8.00 9.59
C TRP A 492 -8.22 6.85 10.34
N GLN A 493 -9.07 6.11 9.64
CA GLN A 493 -9.67 4.89 10.18
C GLN A 493 -8.62 3.81 10.49
N ALA A 494 -9.05 2.87 11.34
CA ALA A 494 -8.27 1.74 11.81
C ALA A 494 -7.77 0.80 10.70
N ILE A 495 -6.76 0.02 11.06
CA ILE A 495 -6.29 -1.15 10.29
C ILE A 495 -6.44 -2.36 11.21
N GLY A 496 -7.26 -3.31 10.78
CA GLY A 496 -7.56 -4.52 11.53
C GLY A 496 -6.46 -5.59 11.46
N PRO A 497 -6.57 -6.65 12.29
CA PRO A 497 -5.58 -7.72 12.42
C PRO A 497 -5.29 -8.53 11.16
N GLU A 498 -6.21 -8.61 10.20
CA GLU A 498 -6.02 -9.28 8.92
C GLU A 498 -5.67 -8.28 7.79
N GLY A 499 -5.27 -7.06 8.15
CA GLY A 499 -5.07 -5.95 7.22
C GLY A 499 -6.37 -5.41 6.63
N GLU A 500 -7.52 -5.83 7.17
CA GLU A 500 -8.81 -5.31 6.80
C GLU A 500 -8.98 -3.86 7.27
N ILE A 501 -9.96 -3.20 6.67
CA ILE A 501 -10.24 -1.81 6.90
C ILE A 501 -11.59 -1.72 7.63
N PRO A 502 -11.62 -1.83 8.97
CA PRO A 502 -12.86 -1.83 9.73
C PRO A 502 -13.49 -0.43 9.82
N GLU A 503 -14.81 -0.37 10.04
CA GLU A 503 -15.51 0.89 10.34
C GLU A 503 -15.31 1.33 11.81
N THR A 504 -14.05 1.35 12.25
CA THR A 504 -13.65 1.63 13.63
C THR A 504 -12.55 2.70 13.65
N PRO A 505 -12.47 3.56 14.68
CA PRO A 505 -11.38 4.53 14.81
C PRO A 505 -10.03 3.85 15.07
N SER A 506 -8.95 4.46 14.57
CA SER A 506 -7.60 4.13 15.04
C SER A 506 -7.40 4.51 16.50
N TRP A 507 -7.95 5.65 16.92
CA TRP A 507 -7.65 6.26 18.22
C TRP A 507 -8.88 6.42 19.11
N THR A 508 -8.67 6.25 20.41
CA THR A 508 -9.64 6.60 21.43
C THR A 508 -9.08 7.65 22.39
N ARG A 509 -9.99 8.42 22.98
CA ARG A 509 -9.75 9.39 24.03
C ARG A 509 -10.67 9.07 25.19
N ARG A 510 -10.10 8.64 26.33
CA ARG A 510 -10.88 8.16 27.50
C ARG A 510 -11.96 7.13 27.09
N GLY A 511 -11.61 6.21 26.19
CA GLY A 511 -12.50 5.18 25.64
C GLY A 511 -13.57 5.68 24.65
N ARG A 512 -13.55 6.96 24.24
CA ARG A 512 -14.42 7.49 23.19
C ARG A 512 -13.67 7.57 21.87
N ALA A 513 -14.31 7.23 20.77
CA ALA A 513 -13.73 7.32 19.45
C ALA A 513 -13.27 8.75 19.12
N VAL A 514 -12.03 8.89 18.68
CA VAL A 514 -11.55 10.12 18.01
C VAL A 514 -12.11 10.08 16.58
N PRO A 515 -12.79 11.14 16.08
CA PRO A 515 -13.35 11.12 14.73
C PRO A 515 -12.30 10.84 13.66
N TRP A 516 -12.66 10.07 12.65
CA TRP A 516 -11.72 9.54 11.68
C TRP A 516 -12.18 9.72 10.22
N ALA A 517 -11.21 9.75 9.30
CA ALA A 517 -11.41 9.80 7.87
C ALA A 517 -11.45 8.37 7.31
N PRO A 518 -12.49 8.01 6.53
CA PRO A 518 -12.55 6.71 5.89
C PRO A 518 -11.60 6.63 4.69
N LEU A 519 -10.92 5.50 4.57
CA LEU A 519 -10.16 5.10 3.39
C LEU A 519 -11.11 4.41 2.40
N PRO A 520 -11.31 4.97 1.20
CA PRO A 520 -12.22 4.40 0.22
C PRO A 520 -11.60 3.17 -0.44
N GLY A 521 -11.61 2.01 0.23
CA GLY A 521 -10.93 0.79 -0.24
C GLY A 521 -11.34 0.30 -1.65
N GLY A 522 -12.49 0.75 -2.17
CA GLY A 522 -12.89 0.52 -3.56
C GLY A 522 -11.94 1.11 -4.60
N THR A 523 -11.14 2.12 -4.27
CA THR A 523 -10.16 2.72 -5.18
C THR A 523 -8.95 1.81 -5.44
N LEU A 524 -8.67 0.85 -4.54
CA LEU A 524 -7.56 -0.10 -4.68
C LEU A 524 -7.93 -1.32 -5.52
N MET A 525 -9.23 -1.60 -5.71
CA MET A 525 -9.67 -2.78 -6.41
C MET A 525 -9.11 -2.96 -7.83
N PRO A 526 -9.01 -1.92 -8.69
CA PRO A 526 -8.36 -2.07 -9.99
C PRO A 526 -6.92 -2.59 -9.88
N GLN A 527 -6.19 -2.13 -8.86
CA GLN A 527 -4.80 -2.54 -8.62
C GLN A 527 -4.75 -3.96 -8.05
N LEU A 528 -5.61 -4.31 -7.09
CA LEU A 528 -5.67 -5.65 -6.53
C LEU A 528 -5.98 -6.69 -7.62
N ILE A 529 -6.93 -6.41 -8.52
CA ILE A 529 -7.23 -7.29 -9.66
C ILE A 529 -6.00 -7.41 -10.55
N ARG A 530 -5.37 -6.30 -10.93
CA ARG A 530 -4.16 -6.32 -11.77
C ARG A 530 -3.03 -7.16 -11.13
N ASN A 531 -2.81 -6.99 -9.82
CA ASN A 531 -1.80 -7.74 -9.08
C ASN A 531 -2.16 -9.24 -9.04
N ALA A 532 -3.43 -9.59 -8.79
CA ALA A 532 -3.89 -10.98 -8.84
C ALA A 532 -3.68 -11.62 -10.23
N TRP A 533 -3.93 -10.88 -11.31
CA TRP A 533 -3.69 -11.33 -12.69
C TRP A 533 -2.21 -11.59 -12.98
N HIS A 534 -1.31 -10.80 -12.40
CA HIS A 534 0.14 -10.97 -12.57
C HIS A 534 0.79 -11.87 -11.51
N ALA A 535 0.07 -12.23 -10.44
CA ALA A 535 0.59 -12.93 -9.27
C ALA A 535 1.43 -14.16 -9.64
N HIS A 536 0.91 -15.05 -10.49
CA HIS A 536 1.65 -16.25 -10.87
C HIS A 536 2.98 -15.93 -11.58
N ARG A 537 2.97 -14.94 -12.48
CA ARG A 537 4.17 -14.52 -13.22
C ARG A 537 5.17 -13.83 -12.29
N ASP A 538 4.69 -12.94 -11.44
CA ASP A 538 5.55 -12.16 -10.56
C ASP A 538 6.17 -13.06 -9.49
N ILE A 539 5.43 -14.06 -8.98
CA ILE A 539 5.95 -15.09 -8.08
C ILE A 539 6.97 -16.00 -8.78
N ALA A 540 6.66 -16.47 -9.99
CA ALA A 540 7.61 -17.27 -10.78
C ALA A 540 8.90 -16.47 -11.08
N ALA A 541 8.79 -15.16 -11.24
CA ALA A 541 9.92 -14.25 -11.44
C ALA A 541 10.52 -13.69 -10.13
N ARG A 542 10.00 -14.08 -8.95
CA ARG A 542 10.38 -13.60 -7.61
C ARG A 542 10.39 -12.06 -7.51
N ARG A 543 9.38 -11.42 -8.10
CA ARG A 543 9.16 -9.98 -8.08
C ARG A 543 8.06 -9.61 -7.08
N PRO A 544 8.23 -8.52 -6.31
CA PRO A 544 7.20 -8.09 -5.39
C PRO A 544 5.98 -7.54 -6.16
N SER A 545 4.80 -8.02 -5.80
CA SER A 545 3.52 -7.45 -6.26
C SER A 545 3.14 -6.27 -5.37
N LEU A 546 3.53 -5.06 -5.76
CA LEU A 546 3.38 -3.89 -4.90
C LEU A 546 1.96 -3.30 -4.91
N LEU A 547 1.44 -3.03 -3.72
CA LEU A 547 0.23 -2.26 -3.47
C LEU A 547 0.62 -0.81 -3.17
N ARG A 548 0.09 0.14 -3.95
CA ARG A 548 0.40 1.57 -3.82
C ARG A 548 -0.80 2.30 -3.22
N LEU A 549 -0.78 2.46 -1.90
CA LEU A 549 -1.91 2.94 -1.12
C LEU A 549 -2.19 4.44 -1.30
N GLY A 550 -1.23 5.22 -1.83
CA GLY A 550 -1.35 6.67 -1.96
C GLY A 550 -2.59 7.12 -2.75
N THR A 551 -3.05 6.33 -3.72
CA THR A 551 -4.28 6.62 -4.47
C THR A 551 -5.53 6.61 -3.58
N ALA A 552 -5.65 5.62 -2.69
CA ALA A 552 -6.75 5.51 -1.74
C ALA A 552 -6.67 6.60 -0.68
N TYR A 553 -5.49 6.87 -0.13
CA TYR A 553 -5.33 7.93 0.88
C TYR A 553 -5.60 9.32 0.31
N ARG A 554 -5.17 9.64 -0.91
CA ARG A 554 -5.52 10.92 -1.57
C ARG A 554 -7.03 11.07 -1.79
N ALA A 555 -7.69 10.00 -2.25
CA ALA A 555 -9.14 10.01 -2.43
C ALA A 555 -9.88 10.15 -1.08
N GLY A 556 -9.40 9.46 -0.04
CA GLY A 556 -9.92 9.59 1.32
C GLY A 556 -9.70 11.00 1.89
N LEU A 557 -8.56 11.63 1.60
CA LEU A 557 -8.21 12.95 2.12
C LEU A 557 -9.11 14.02 1.54
N ALA A 558 -9.36 13.95 0.22
CA ALA A 558 -10.27 14.85 -0.47
C ALA A 558 -11.72 14.73 0.03
N ALA A 559 -12.11 13.55 0.53
CA ALA A 559 -13.43 13.27 1.06
C ALA A 559 -13.49 13.24 2.60
N ALA A 560 -12.41 13.64 3.29
CA ALA A 560 -12.30 13.51 4.73
C ALA A 560 -13.35 14.37 5.45
N PRO A 561 -14.10 13.82 6.42
CA PRO A 561 -14.99 14.60 7.26
C PRO A 561 -14.25 15.72 7.99
N ALA A 562 -14.82 16.92 8.05
CA ALA A 562 -14.15 18.05 8.69
C ALA A 562 -13.76 17.78 10.17
N ASN A 563 -14.55 16.97 10.87
CA ASN A 563 -14.31 16.62 12.27
C ASN A 563 -13.17 15.61 12.48
N SER A 564 -12.65 14.95 11.45
CA SER A 564 -11.47 14.08 11.56
C SER A 564 -10.15 14.84 11.41
N THR A 565 -10.20 16.16 11.16
CA THR A 565 -9.00 17.00 11.04
C THR A 565 -8.24 17.07 12.36
N LEU A 566 -6.92 16.91 12.30
CA LEU A 566 -6.04 17.17 13.44
C LEU A 566 -5.79 18.67 13.56
N HIS A 567 -6.29 19.26 14.65
CA HIS A 567 -6.23 20.69 14.91
C HIS A 567 -4.85 21.12 15.42
N SER A 568 -3.86 21.08 14.52
CA SER A 568 -2.47 21.40 14.82
C SER A 568 -2.29 22.78 15.43
N GLU A 569 -3.15 23.76 15.14
CA GLU A 569 -3.16 25.09 15.76
C GLU A 569 -3.28 25.08 17.30
N ARG A 570 -3.69 23.95 17.90
CA ARG A 570 -3.80 23.78 19.35
C ARG A 570 -2.52 23.33 20.03
N VAL A 571 -1.52 22.89 19.27
CA VAL A 571 -0.26 22.39 19.83
C VAL A 571 0.68 23.56 20.09
N ALA A 572 1.07 23.81 21.34
CA ALA A 572 2.00 24.91 21.65
C ALA A 572 3.44 24.60 21.19
N ALA A 573 3.83 23.33 21.22
CA ALA A 573 5.16 22.90 20.82
C ALA A 573 5.42 23.17 19.33
N PRO A 574 6.65 23.57 18.95
CA PRO A 574 7.03 23.68 17.55
C PRO A 574 7.06 22.30 16.87
N LEU A 575 6.79 22.28 15.57
CA LEU A 575 6.73 21.06 14.76
C LEU A 575 7.85 21.04 13.72
N LEU A 576 8.60 19.94 13.65
CA LEU A 576 9.45 19.60 12.49
C LEU A 576 8.78 18.47 11.70
N CYS A 577 8.24 18.77 10.52
CA CYS A 577 7.71 17.77 9.60
C CYS A 577 8.79 17.33 8.60
N LEU A 578 9.03 16.02 8.50
CA LEU A 578 9.94 15.41 7.53
C LEU A 578 9.12 14.56 6.56
N THR A 579 9.17 14.84 5.26
CA THR A 579 8.35 14.12 4.26
C THR A 579 9.15 13.82 3.00
N GLY A 580 8.84 12.71 2.34
CA GLY A 580 9.31 12.44 0.99
C GLY A 580 8.37 12.99 -0.08
N GLU A 581 8.91 13.51 -1.19
CA GLU A 581 8.12 13.94 -2.35
C GLU A 581 7.50 12.73 -3.09
N ASP A 582 8.22 11.61 -3.10
CA ASP A 582 7.82 10.35 -3.76
C ASP A 582 7.13 9.39 -2.78
N ASP A 583 6.44 9.90 -1.74
CA ASP A 583 5.66 9.07 -0.82
C ASP A 583 4.51 8.36 -1.57
N GLU A 584 4.62 7.03 -1.64
CA GLU A 584 3.63 6.19 -2.30
C GLU A 584 2.63 5.54 -1.34
N LEU A 585 2.82 5.71 -0.03
CA LEU A 585 1.90 5.20 0.98
C LEU A 585 0.73 6.16 1.15
N TRP A 586 1.01 7.44 1.41
CA TRP A 586 -0.01 8.48 1.60
C TRP A 586 0.53 9.88 1.27
N PRO A 587 -0.30 10.91 1.05
CA PRO A 587 0.19 12.23 0.63
C PRO A 587 0.78 13.03 1.83
N SER A 588 1.90 12.56 2.40
CA SER A 588 2.47 13.14 3.61
C SER A 588 2.94 14.59 3.46
N ALA A 589 3.50 14.95 2.30
CA ALA A 589 3.91 16.33 2.02
C ALA A 589 2.73 17.32 2.01
N ASP A 590 1.62 16.96 1.38
CA ASP A 590 0.39 17.77 1.36
C ASP A 590 -0.19 17.90 2.77
N MET A 591 -0.20 16.80 3.51
CA MET A 591 -0.70 16.76 4.89
C MET A 591 0.18 17.60 5.84
N ALA A 592 1.51 17.52 5.73
CA ALA A 592 2.43 18.36 6.50
C ALA A 592 2.22 19.85 6.19
N THR A 593 2.06 20.21 4.92
CA THR A 593 1.76 21.58 4.50
C THR A 593 0.45 22.07 5.12
N ALA A 594 -0.60 21.25 5.07
CA ALA A 594 -1.90 21.56 5.67
C ALA A 594 -1.82 21.73 7.19
N LEU A 595 -0.99 20.95 7.88
CA LEU A 595 -0.75 21.09 9.32
C LEU A 595 -0.08 22.42 9.67
N LEU A 596 0.97 22.81 8.94
CA LEU A 596 1.71 24.05 9.24
C LEU A 596 0.95 25.31 8.80
N ALA A 597 0.14 25.23 7.74
CA ALA A 597 -0.67 26.36 7.28
C ALA A 597 -1.71 26.85 8.33
N ARG A 598 -2.04 26.02 9.32
CA ARG A 598 -2.96 26.35 10.42
C ARG A 598 -2.27 27.06 11.58
N ARG A 599 -0.93 27.11 11.57
CA ARG A 599 -0.10 27.51 12.71
C ARG A 599 0.63 28.81 12.40
N ALA A 600 1.02 29.50 13.48
CA ALA A 600 1.81 30.72 13.44
C ALA A 600 2.99 30.62 14.43
N GLU A 601 3.55 29.43 14.62
CA GLU A 601 4.70 29.18 15.49
C GLU A 601 6.00 29.35 14.71
N ARG A 602 6.90 30.20 15.21
CA ARG A 602 8.10 30.67 14.48
C ARG A 602 9.13 29.58 14.22
N HIS A 603 9.10 28.51 15.01
CA HIS A 603 10.05 27.39 14.95
C HIS A 603 9.47 26.16 14.25
N ASP A 604 8.28 26.28 13.65
CA ASP A 604 7.75 25.23 12.79
C ASP A 604 8.59 25.12 11.50
N GLU A 605 8.90 23.90 11.08
CA GLU A 605 9.68 23.60 9.89
C GLU A 605 9.08 22.43 9.11
N HIS A 606 9.07 22.52 7.78
CA HIS A 606 8.76 21.40 6.89
C HIS A 606 9.94 21.15 5.95
N ARG A 607 10.51 19.95 6.03
CA ARG A 607 11.53 19.45 5.12
C ARG A 607 10.91 18.40 4.22
N CYS A 608 10.64 18.79 2.98
CA CYS A 608 10.20 17.89 1.92
C CYS A 608 11.41 17.50 1.07
N PHE A 609 11.72 16.20 1.01
CA PHE A 609 12.92 15.69 0.37
C PHE A 609 12.61 15.11 -1.02
N PRO A 610 13.20 15.66 -2.11
CA PRO A 610 13.04 15.13 -3.46
C PRO A 610 13.61 13.71 -3.60
N GLY A 611 12.88 12.84 -4.28
CA GLY A 611 13.33 11.45 -4.54
C GLY A 611 13.26 10.52 -3.32
N ALA A 612 12.73 11.00 -2.19
CA ALA A 612 12.53 10.21 -0.98
C ALA A 612 11.07 9.79 -0.83
N GLY A 613 10.84 8.64 -0.20
CA GLY A 613 9.52 8.09 0.00
C GLY A 613 8.96 8.29 1.40
N HIS A 614 8.06 7.39 1.76
CA HIS A 614 7.33 7.42 3.03
C HIS A 614 8.23 7.26 4.27
N LEU A 615 9.31 6.48 4.18
CA LEU A 615 10.21 6.25 5.32
C LEU A 615 11.50 7.04 5.16
N VAL A 616 11.70 8.09 5.96
CA VAL A 616 12.98 8.79 6.05
C VAL A 616 13.71 8.31 7.32
N ARG A 617 14.61 7.34 7.15
CA ARG A 617 15.32 6.67 8.26
C ARG A 617 16.55 7.47 8.71
N TRP A 618 16.89 7.43 9.99
CA TRP A 618 18.02 8.17 10.55
C TRP A 618 19.30 7.33 10.59
N GLY A 619 19.67 6.83 9.41
CA GLY A 619 20.87 6.04 9.18
C GLY A 619 21.02 5.76 7.69
N MET A 620 22.23 5.45 7.26
CA MET A 620 22.51 5.13 5.87
C MET A 620 22.42 3.62 5.63
N PHE A 621 21.37 3.24 4.91
CA PHE A 621 21.01 1.87 4.58
C PHE A 621 20.76 1.71 3.08
N PRO A 622 20.79 0.47 2.56
CA PRO A 622 20.34 0.15 1.22
C PRO A 622 18.97 0.74 0.90
N SER A 623 18.86 1.35 -0.29
CA SER A 623 17.63 1.95 -0.80
C SER A 623 17.05 1.18 -2.00
N GLY A 624 17.66 0.05 -2.39
CA GLY A 624 17.24 -0.76 -3.52
C GLY A 624 15.87 -1.45 -3.37
N ALA A 625 15.33 -1.50 -2.15
CA ALA A 625 13.93 -1.85 -1.90
C ALA A 625 13.32 -0.83 -0.92
N GLN A 626 12.26 -0.15 -1.36
CA GLN A 626 11.48 0.81 -0.56
C GLN A 626 10.01 0.36 -0.53
N TRP A 627 9.81 -0.84 -0.01
CA TRP A 627 8.51 -1.48 0.19
C TRP A 627 8.61 -2.48 1.32
N THR A 628 7.49 -2.77 1.99
CA THR A 628 7.42 -3.80 3.02
C THR A 628 6.07 -4.49 3.06
N GLY A 629 6.05 -5.81 3.26
CA GLY A 629 4.80 -6.58 3.25
C GLY A 629 3.99 -6.42 1.95
N GLY A 630 4.66 -6.20 0.82
CA GLY A 630 4.03 -5.90 -0.46
C GLY A 630 3.46 -4.48 -0.59
N ILE A 631 3.64 -3.60 0.40
CA ILE A 631 3.20 -2.20 0.35
C ILE A 631 4.34 -1.31 -0.11
N ALA A 632 4.10 -0.50 -1.15
CA ALA A 632 5.09 0.45 -1.64
C ALA A 632 5.20 1.67 -0.72
N LEU A 633 6.44 2.04 -0.37
CA LEU A 633 6.75 3.23 0.43
C LEU A 633 7.21 4.39 -0.47
N GLY A 634 7.77 4.07 -1.64
CA GLY A 634 8.26 5.05 -2.61
C GLY A 634 9.67 5.55 -2.32
N GLY A 635 10.18 6.42 -3.19
CA GLY A 635 11.58 6.89 -3.16
C GLY A 635 12.62 5.82 -3.51
N GLY A 636 13.88 6.25 -3.59
CA GLY A 636 15.01 5.35 -3.80
C GLY A 636 16.31 6.07 -4.20
N GLY A 637 17.40 5.31 -4.28
CA GLY A 637 18.69 5.79 -4.76
C GLY A 637 19.22 7.00 -3.98
N ILE A 638 19.81 7.95 -4.72
CA ILE A 638 20.44 9.14 -4.14
C ILE A 638 19.45 10.10 -3.47
N GLY A 639 18.20 10.19 -3.94
CA GLY A 639 17.18 11.06 -3.34
C GLY A 639 16.86 10.62 -1.92
N GLN A 640 16.56 9.32 -1.76
CA GLN A 640 16.38 8.68 -0.46
C GLN A 640 17.62 8.80 0.43
N ALA A 641 18.82 8.57 -0.11
CA ALA A 641 20.06 8.67 0.65
C ALA A 641 20.31 10.08 1.21
N ARG A 642 20.13 11.12 0.38
CA ARG A 642 20.26 12.52 0.80
C ARG A 642 19.24 12.86 1.88
N ALA A 643 17.99 12.45 1.71
CA ALA A 643 16.94 12.67 2.71
C ALA A 643 17.32 12.09 4.08
N GLN A 644 17.83 10.85 4.13
CA GLN A 644 18.26 10.22 5.38
C GLN A 644 19.40 10.99 6.06
N ARG A 645 20.40 11.44 5.29
CA ARG A 645 21.54 12.22 5.79
C ARG A 645 21.12 13.59 6.29
N GLU A 646 20.32 14.32 5.52
CA GLU A 646 19.84 15.66 5.84
C GLU A 646 18.84 15.63 7.01
N ALA A 647 17.99 14.61 7.10
CA ALA A 647 17.04 14.44 8.20
C ALA A 647 17.74 14.37 9.56
N ILE A 648 18.85 13.63 9.67
CA ILE A 648 19.64 13.56 10.91
C ILE A 648 20.07 14.96 11.35
N GLN A 649 20.59 15.77 10.43
CA GLN A 649 21.03 17.13 10.71
C GLN A 649 19.86 18.05 11.09
N CYS A 650 18.73 17.93 10.39
CA CYS A 650 17.51 18.69 10.68
C CYS A 650 16.99 18.38 12.08
N VAL A 651 16.92 17.09 12.44
CA VAL A 651 16.46 16.62 13.75
C VAL A 651 17.37 17.11 14.85
N LEU A 652 18.68 16.84 14.78
CA LEU A 652 19.62 17.27 15.82
C LEU A 652 19.62 18.80 15.98
N GLY A 653 19.59 19.55 14.87
CA GLY A 653 19.50 21.01 14.91
C GLY A 653 18.20 21.51 15.56
N PHE A 654 17.06 20.89 15.21
CA PHE A 654 15.76 21.24 15.78
C PHE A 654 15.71 20.93 17.29
N LEU A 655 16.17 19.75 17.69
CA LEU A 655 16.26 19.35 19.10
C LEU A 655 17.13 20.32 19.89
N SER A 656 18.31 20.69 19.39
CA SER A 656 19.18 21.67 20.06
C SER A 656 18.52 23.05 20.22
N ARG A 657 17.78 23.55 19.22
CA ARG A 657 17.09 24.85 19.29
C ARG A 657 15.94 24.83 20.29
N THR A 658 15.09 23.82 20.24
CA THR A 658 13.92 23.70 21.12
C THR A 658 14.32 23.47 22.56
N ALA A 659 15.40 22.73 22.79
CA ALA A 659 15.95 22.51 24.12
C ALA A 659 16.66 23.74 24.73
N ALA A 660 16.99 24.78 23.96
CA ALA A 660 17.63 26.00 24.45
C ALA A 660 16.65 27.15 24.75
N THR A 661 15.40 27.08 24.28
CA THR A 661 14.48 28.23 24.23
C THR A 661 13.72 28.51 25.55
N MET A 662 14.09 27.87 26.67
CA MET A 662 13.45 28.09 27.99
C MET A 662 14.19 29.05 28.93
N SER A 663 15.07 29.91 28.41
CA SER A 663 15.59 31.07 29.15
C SER A 663 15.13 32.36 28.48
N ALA A 664 13.83 32.67 28.59
CA ALA A 664 13.28 34.00 28.33
C ALA A 664 11.98 34.20 29.11
#